data_AF-A0A7Y3MDG8-F1
#
_entry.id   AF-A0A7Y3MDG8-F1
#
_cell.length_a   1.000
_cell.length_b   1.000
_cell.length_c   1.000
_cell.angle_alpha   90.00
_cell.angle_beta   90.00
_cell.angle_gamma   90.00
#
_symmetry.space_group_name_H-M   'P 1'
#
loop_
_entity.id
_entity.type
_entity.pdbx_description
1 polymer ?
#
loop_
_entity_poly.entity_id
_entity_poly.type
_entity_poly.pdbx_seq_one_letter_code
_entity_poly.pdbx_strand_id
1 'polypeptide(L)'
;LNTTFDHLLGIDLNRNNPPFWATSGSSSSDNRSLVYHGTSPQSEPEAQALDVAAQLGPVEQLRMYTDVHSFSQVHFWTQGSNTRLNGIATQLLGLFTNHHQAFPAGKDYLSVPSFGDGGIGTTADYFNFTYQVPSWTLEVEPSGNFHPNRPGRGADYGGVNENGHDGFILPDSEVRRVSEELAQTFAAAYYRQAGPAAIQAVRIVESDSQAVIFEAEWDHVNDTSRSLHQWQLRPLEMDRDYQMRIAYNKPMRWRKNGEIVPFQGVSSGFLGQFTGLMVNGTDLNNAVGAHTWLDQPGDYLNYRDDAFSVPVNIPRDGVNDQVILGTTDVTLRNLTWDMVGVVNDANPATVVGFTQGHWTGLENTTGTDGDFGGRDTTITLEATDQNLAPGPFLIEPGTAAAWGDVNRVGEGFIIEIISDDQAVMFWFTNDDDGGQDWYIAVGTINGNRMEFPEVLRVSGGVFGEDFDPNLVTETVVGKAKFTWTACDSGFMDWHIGNRRGRQTLSRLTTIMGLECGLPKPLPPIREEALFSGAWGDPTHDGEGFTVEILNDGTALVFWFSFGPDGHRRWYFGIGEITDDGRLVFNDMLTTVGGVFGADFDPNDVEEVHWGTLELDLACDGGTATYDSVEEGFGSGQQNVFKLTNLPGLECTP
;
A
#
# COMPACT_ATOMS: atom_id res chain seq x y z
N LEU A 1 -21.12 -54.96 0.91
CA LEU A 1 -21.87 -53.69 0.96
C LEU A 1 -23.29 -54.00 0.50
N ASN A 2 -24.31 -53.76 1.34
CA ASN A 2 -25.71 -54.20 1.13
C ASN A 2 -26.67 -52.99 0.97
N THR A 3 -26.20 -51.89 0.39
CA THR A 3 -26.95 -50.63 0.24
C THR A 3 -27.45 -50.40 -1.18
N THR A 4 -27.81 -51.43 -1.93
CA THR A 4 -28.30 -51.27 -3.32
C THR A 4 -29.62 -50.50 -3.47
N PHE A 5 -30.36 -50.25 -2.38
CA PHE A 5 -31.65 -49.55 -2.45
C PHE A 5 -31.52 -48.02 -2.52
N ASP A 6 -30.36 -47.44 -2.14
CA ASP A 6 -30.15 -45.98 -2.07
C ASP A 6 -29.29 -45.41 -3.21
N HIS A 7 -28.72 -46.27 -4.07
CA HIS A 7 -27.70 -45.91 -5.07
C HIS A 7 -28.09 -44.79 -6.05
N LEU A 8 -29.39 -44.47 -6.18
CA LEU A 8 -29.91 -43.48 -7.12
C LEU A 8 -30.91 -42.51 -6.48
N LEU A 9 -31.02 -42.46 -5.14
CA LEU A 9 -31.95 -41.54 -4.47
C LEU A 9 -31.43 -40.08 -4.42
N GLY A 10 -30.21 -39.83 -4.89
CA GLY A 10 -29.60 -38.51 -4.95
C GLY A 10 -30.06 -37.68 -6.15
N ILE A 11 -29.81 -36.38 -6.06
CA ILE A 11 -30.05 -35.41 -7.13
C ILE A 11 -28.71 -35.03 -7.75
N ASP A 12 -28.69 -34.88 -9.08
CA ASP A 12 -27.55 -34.29 -9.77
C ASP A 12 -27.55 -32.77 -9.48
N LEU A 13 -26.69 -32.36 -8.56
CA LEU A 13 -26.51 -30.97 -8.16
C LEU A 13 -26.21 -30.07 -9.36
N ASN A 14 -25.60 -30.61 -10.43
CA ASN A 14 -25.25 -29.86 -11.63
C ASN A 14 -26.35 -29.90 -12.71
N ARG A 15 -27.57 -30.29 -12.34
CA ARG A 15 -28.82 -30.11 -13.10
C ARG A 15 -29.91 -29.40 -12.30
N ASN A 16 -29.63 -29.10 -11.03
CA ASN A 16 -30.61 -28.60 -10.07
C ASN A 16 -30.75 -27.08 -10.12
N ASN A 17 -30.07 -26.34 -10.99
CA ASN A 17 -30.00 -24.88 -10.88
C ASN A 17 -30.81 -24.13 -11.96
N PRO A 18 -31.40 -22.97 -11.64
CA PRO A 18 -31.93 -22.07 -12.65
C PRO A 18 -30.78 -21.38 -13.43
N PRO A 19 -31.04 -20.79 -14.61
CA PRO A 19 -32.33 -20.68 -15.28
C PRO A 19 -32.71 -21.91 -16.13
N PHE A 20 -31.84 -22.90 -16.27
CA PHE A 20 -32.01 -24.04 -17.19
C PHE A 20 -32.42 -25.35 -16.52
N TRP A 21 -32.98 -25.26 -15.31
CA TRP A 21 -33.54 -26.41 -14.61
C TRP A 21 -34.64 -27.07 -15.47
N ALA A 22 -34.46 -28.36 -15.76
CA ALA A 22 -35.39 -29.17 -16.55
C ALA A 22 -35.72 -28.63 -17.97
N THR A 23 -34.82 -27.86 -18.60
CA THR A 23 -35.05 -27.29 -19.94
C THR A 23 -34.45 -28.11 -21.09
N SER A 24 -33.55 -29.04 -20.80
CA SER A 24 -32.82 -29.81 -21.83
C SER A 24 -32.92 -31.33 -21.61
N GLY A 25 -32.70 -32.08 -22.70
CA GLY A 25 -32.60 -33.55 -22.66
C GLY A 25 -31.37 -34.07 -21.92
N SER A 26 -30.46 -33.19 -21.50
CA SER A 26 -29.30 -33.49 -20.66
C SER A 26 -29.65 -33.56 -19.16
N SER A 27 -30.94 -33.46 -18.82
CA SER A 27 -31.50 -33.57 -17.47
C SER A 27 -32.69 -34.56 -17.47
N SER A 28 -33.09 -35.07 -16.31
CA SER A 28 -34.21 -36.02 -16.22
C SER A 28 -35.08 -35.79 -14.98
N SER A 29 -36.37 -36.05 -15.11
CA SER A 29 -37.33 -36.10 -14.00
C SER A 29 -37.49 -37.52 -13.42
N ASP A 30 -36.87 -38.54 -14.02
CA ASP A 30 -36.81 -39.88 -13.44
C ASP A 30 -35.81 -39.89 -12.29
N ASN A 31 -36.30 -40.15 -11.07
CA ASN A 31 -35.50 -40.21 -9.85
C ASN A 31 -34.54 -41.40 -9.80
N ARG A 32 -34.40 -42.18 -10.88
CA ARG A 32 -33.37 -43.21 -11.06
C ARG A 32 -32.32 -42.79 -12.09
N SER A 33 -32.43 -41.60 -12.66
CA SER A 33 -31.47 -41.08 -13.63
C SER A 33 -30.23 -40.53 -12.93
N LEU A 34 -29.04 -40.74 -13.52
CA LEU A 34 -27.80 -40.11 -13.06
C LEU A 34 -27.81 -38.58 -13.22
N VAL A 35 -28.70 -38.06 -14.08
CA VAL A 35 -28.91 -36.62 -14.31
C VAL A 35 -30.27 -36.16 -13.77
N TYR A 36 -30.74 -36.79 -12.69
CA TYR A 36 -32.00 -36.42 -12.04
C TYR A 36 -31.91 -35.00 -11.48
N HIS A 37 -32.73 -34.08 -11.98
CA HIS A 37 -32.64 -32.64 -11.68
C HIS A 37 -33.34 -32.23 -10.37
N GLY A 38 -33.93 -33.17 -9.63
CA GLY A 38 -34.69 -32.87 -8.41
C GLY A 38 -36.12 -32.40 -8.67
N THR A 39 -36.84 -32.07 -7.59
CA THR A 39 -38.28 -31.75 -7.63
C THR A 39 -38.57 -30.27 -7.94
N SER A 40 -37.60 -29.39 -7.70
CA SER A 40 -37.63 -27.97 -8.02
C SER A 40 -36.20 -27.45 -8.23
N PRO A 41 -35.99 -26.29 -8.87
CA PRO A 41 -34.67 -25.66 -8.88
C PRO A 41 -34.18 -25.38 -7.45
N GLN A 42 -32.89 -25.57 -7.23
CA GLN A 42 -32.18 -25.45 -5.95
C GLN A 42 -32.93 -26.14 -4.81
N SER A 43 -33.47 -27.35 -5.07
CA SER A 43 -34.10 -28.17 -4.02
C SER A 43 -33.09 -28.67 -2.99
N GLU A 44 -31.81 -28.76 -3.38
CA GLU A 44 -30.76 -29.32 -2.53
C GLU A 44 -30.06 -28.25 -1.69
N PRO A 45 -29.86 -28.48 -0.38
CA PRO A 45 -29.18 -27.53 0.50
C PRO A 45 -27.74 -27.25 0.06
N GLU A 46 -27.07 -28.20 -0.61
CA GLU A 46 -25.73 -28.02 -1.18
C GLU A 46 -25.71 -26.97 -2.29
N ALA A 47 -26.73 -26.94 -3.15
CA ALA A 47 -26.85 -25.92 -4.20
C ALA A 47 -27.17 -24.54 -3.62
N GLN A 48 -28.04 -24.49 -2.59
CA GLN A 48 -28.36 -23.26 -1.87
C GLN A 48 -27.14 -22.71 -1.11
N ALA A 49 -26.29 -23.57 -0.57
CA ALA A 49 -25.10 -23.16 0.16
C ALA A 49 -24.10 -22.38 -0.70
N LEU A 50 -24.01 -22.67 -2.00
CA LEU A 50 -23.15 -21.90 -2.93
C LEU A 50 -23.65 -20.46 -3.11
N ASP A 51 -24.96 -20.27 -3.19
CA ASP A 51 -25.59 -18.96 -3.26
C ASP A 51 -25.38 -18.17 -1.97
N VAL A 52 -25.58 -18.82 -0.82
CA VAL A 52 -25.29 -18.24 0.50
C VAL A 52 -23.82 -17.88 0.63
N ALA A 53 -22.90 -18.72 0.17
CA ALA A 53 -21.46 -18.43 0.21
C ALA A 53 -21.10 -17.18 -0.59
N ALA A 54 -21.73 -16.98 -1.76
CA ALA A 54 -21.55 -15.77 -2.56
C ALA A 54 -22.05 -14.52 -1.82
N GLN A 55 -23.15 -14.63 -1.06
CA GLN A 55 -23.76 -13.54 -0.27
C GLN A 55 -23.08 -13.28 1.08
N LEU A 56 -22.36 -14.26 1.63
CA LEU A 56 -21.53 -14.07 2.83
C LEU A 56 -20.29 -13.25 2.51
N GLY A 57 -19.81 -13.30 1.27
CA GLY A 57 -18.97 -12.25 0.71
C GLY A 57 -19.82 -11.10 0.12
N PRO A 58 -19.19 -9.99 -0.29
CA PRO A 58 -19.88 -8.99 -1.09
C PRO A 58 -20.14 -9.57 -2.50
N VAL A 59 -21.35 -10.06 -2.75
CA VAL A 59 -21.73 -10.71 -4.01
C VAL A 59 -21.57 -9.78 -5.22
N GLU A 60 -21.75 -8.48 -5.00
CA GLU A 60 -21.48 -7.39 -5.94
C GLU A 60 -20.01 -7.23 -6.32
N GLN A 61 -19.09 -7.83 -5.55
CA GLN A 61 -17.67 -7.89 -5.86
C GLN A 61 -17.25 -9.26 -6.40
N LEU A 62 -18.17 -10.21 -6.61
CA LEU A 62 -17.85 -11.47 -7.26
C LEU A 62 -17.45 -11.21 -8.72
N ARG A 63 -16.36 -11.83 -9.16
CA ARG A 63 -15.81 -11.55 -10.51
C ARG A 63 -15.53 -12.78 -11.37
N MET A 64 -15.61 -13.99 -10.82
CA MET A 64 -15.57 -15.25 -11.57
C MET A 64 -16.08 -16.41 -10.70
N TYR A 65 -16.57 -17.48 -11.35
CA TYR A 65 -16.94 -18.73 -10.69
C TYR A 65 -16.56 -19.95 -11.54
N THR A 66 -15.82 -20.90 -10.98
CA THR A 66 -15.49 -22.15 -11.66
C THR A 66 -16.09 -23.34 -10.92
N ASP A 67 -16.87 -24.14 -11.65
CA ASP A 67 -17.40 -25.42 -11.18
C ASP A 67 -16.47 -26.55 -11.63
N VAL A 68 -15.69 -27.13 -10.71
CA VAL A 68 -14.62 -28.10 -11.05
C VAL A 68 -15.16 -29.53 -11.03
N HIS A 69 -15.04 -30.22 -12.16
CA HIS A 69 -15.43 -31.61 -12.41
C HIS A 69 -14.24 -32.39 -13.00
N SER A 70 -14.40 -33.70 -13.13
CA SER A 70 -13.56 -34.54 -13.97
C SER A 70 -14.44 -35.43 -14.85
N PHE A 71 -14.08 -35.69 -16.09
CA PHE A 71 -12.84 -35.42 -16.79
C PHE A 71 -13.14 -34.94 -18.20
N SER A 72 -12.16 -34.32 -18.86
CA SER A 72 -12.07 -34.16 -20.33
C SER A 72 -11.02 -33.14 -20.76
N GLN A 73 -10.44 -32.38 -19.84
CA GLN A 73 -9.58 -31.21 -20.14
C GLN A 73 -10.32 -30.16 -20.98
N VAL A 74 -11.48 -29.72 -20.51
CA VAL A 74 -12.30 -28.70 -21.19
C VAL A 74 -12.96 -27.74 -20.21
N HIS A 75 -13.30 -26.56 -20.71
CA HIS A 75 -14.18 -25.60 -20.05
C HIS A 75 -15.52 -25.60 -20.79
N PHE A 76 -16.57 -26.14 -20.17
CA PHE A 76 -17.93 -26.00 -20.67
C PHE A 76 -18.51 -24.68 -20.22
N TRP A 77 -18.94 -23.88 -21.19
CA TRP A 77 -19.46 -22.56 -20.90
C TRP A 77 -20.70 -22.26 -21.75
N THR A 78 -21.76 -21.83 -21.09
CA THR A 78 -22.99 -21.42 -21.73
C THR A 78 -22.96 -19.93 -22.04
N GLN A 79 -22.84 -19.55 -23.31
CA GLN A 79 -22.80 -18.14 -23.69
C GLN A 79 -24.20 -17.51 -23.63
N GLY A 80 -24.30 -16.37 -22.94
CA GLY A 80 -25.52 -15.56 -22.91
C GLY A 80 -25.53 -14.50 -24.01
N SER A 81 -26.54 -13.63 -24.00
CA SER A 81 -26.62 -12.46 -24.89
C SER A 81 -25.71 -11.30 -24.50
N ASN A 82 -25.07 -11.35 -23.31
CA ASN A 82 -24.15 -10.33 -22.83
C ASN A 82 -22.79 -10.46 -23.55
N THR A 83 -22.61 -9.71 -24.63
CA THR A 83 -21.41 -9.79 -25.47
C THR A 83 -20.14 -9.32 -24.77
N ARG A 84 -20.24 -8.38 -23.82
CA ARG A 84 -19.10 -7.90 -23.03
C ARG A 84 -18.59 -9.00 -22.10
N LEU A 85 -19.51 -9.62 -21.34
CA LEU A 85 -19.21 -10.78 -20.51
C LEU A 85 -18.57 -11.90 -21.33
N ASN A 86 -19.14 -12.18 -22.50
CA ASN A 86 -18.61 -13.21 -23.38
C ASN A 86 -17.16 -12.90 -23.83
N GLY A 87 -16.87 -11.63 -24.16
CA GLY A 87 -15.53 -11.19 -24.51
C GLY A 87 -14.53 -11.38 -23.36
N ILE A 88 -14.91 -10.99 -22.14
CA ILE A 88 -14.07 -11.12 -20.95
C ILE A 88 -13.80 -12.59 -20.61
N ALA A 89 -14.84 -13.43 -20.57
CA ALA A 89 -14.73 -14.86 -20.29
C ALA A 89 -13.84 -15.57 -21.33
N THR A 90 -13.96 -15.21 -22.61
CA THR A 90 -13.10 -15.75 -23.68
C THR A 90 -11.63 -15.42 -23.44
N GLN A 91 -11.31 -14.18 -23.07
CA GLN A 91 -9.93 -13.78 -22.80
C GLN A 91 -9.38 -14.46 -21.53
N LEU A 92 -10.21 -14.62 -20.50
CA LEU A 92 -9.83 -15.28 -19.25
C LEU A 92 -9.55 -16.78 -19.46
N LEU A 93 -10.42 -17.48 -20.20
CA LEU A 93 -10.21 -18.88 -20.58
C LEU A 93 -8.98 -19.03 -21.49
N GLY A 94 -8.75 -18.09 -22.42
CA GLY A 94 -7.54 -18.08 -23.24
C GLY A 94 -6.26 -17.96 -22.40
N LEU A 95 -6.24 -17.07 -21.40
CA LEU A 95 -5.13 -16.99 -20.44
C LEU A 95 -4.95 -18.30 -19.69
N PHE A 96 -6.04 -18.87 -19.15
CA PHE A 96 -6.02 -20.12 -18.41
C PHE A 96 -5.38 -21.24 -19.26
N THR A 97 -5.89 -21.44 -20.46
CA THR A 97 -5.44 -22.48 -21.39
C THR A 97 -3.97 -22.30 -21.76
N ASN A 98 -3.57 -21.10 -22.17
CA ASN A 98 -2.19 -20.84 -22.58
C ASN A 98 -1.20 -20.99 -21.42
N HIS A 99 -1.56 -20.49 -20.23
CA HIS A 99 -0.74 -20.64 -19.03
C HIS A 99 -0.56 -22.11 -18.68
N HIS A 100 -1.64 -22.89 -18.66
CA HIS A 100 -1.58 -24.29 -18.26
C HIS A 100 -0.87 -25.17 -19.29
N GLN A 101 -1.07 -24.90 -20.59
CA GLN A 101 -0.38 -25.62 -21.67
C GLN A 101 1.13 -25.44 -21.65
N ALA A 102 1.63 -24.32 -21.09
CA ALA A 102 3.06 -24.05 -21.01
C ALA A 102 3.79 -24.83 -19.90
N PHE A 103 3.08 -25.57 -19.03
CA PHE A 103 3.73 -26.53 -18.13
C PHE A 103 4.39 -27.68 -18.90
N PRO A 104 5.41 -28.35 -18.32
CA PRO A 104 6.09 -29.48 -18.99
C PRO A 104 5.14 -30.60 -19.46
N ALA A 105 4.02 -30.81 -18.78
CA ALA A 105 3.01 -31.81 -19.15
C ALA A 105 2.19 -31.43 -20.40
N GLY A 106 2.23 -30.17 -20.85
CA GLY A 106 1.61 -29.72 -22.10
C GLY A 106 0.09 -29.90 -22.15
N LYS A 107 -0.58 -29.80 -21.01
CA LYS A 107 -2.02 -30.10 -20.89
C LYS A 107 -2.84 -28.91 -21.38
N ASP A 108 -3.71 -29.17 -22.35
CA ASP A 108 -4.49 -28.15 -23.03
C ASP A 108 -5.95 -28.26 -22.59
N TYR A 109 -6.52 -27.18 -22.10
CA TYR A 109 -7.89 -27.12 -21.60
C TYR A 109 -8.76 -26.34 -22.59
N LEU A 110 -9.47 -27.05 -23.46
CA LEU A 110 -10.20 -26.42 -24.57
C LEU A 110 -11.48 -25.72 -24.06
N SER A 111 -11.77 -24.53 -24.58
CA SER A 111 -13.06 -23.89 -24.33
C SER A 111 -14.13 -24.45 -25.27
N VAL A 112 -15.25 -24.89 -24.71
CA VAL A 112 -16.41 -25.42 -25.43
C VAL A 112 -17.60 -24.50 -25.14
N PRO A 113 -17.81 -23.44 -25.97
CA PRO A 113 -18.92 -22.52 -25.79
C PRO A 113 -20.26 -23.14 -26.23
N SER A 114 -21.36 -22.62 -25.69
CA SER A 114 -22.73 -22.99 -26.02
C SER A 114 -23.03 -24.47 -25.75
N PHE A 115 -22.49 -24.98 -24.65
CA PHE A 115 -22.72 -26.35 -24.21
C PHE A 115 -24.22 -26.63 -23.94
N GLY A 116 -24.67 -27.82 -24.34
CA GLY A 116 -26.02 -28.33 -24.05
C GLY A 116 -27.16 -27.45 -24.55
N ASP A 117 -27.10 -26.99 -25.81
CA ASP A 117 -28.12 -26.16 -26.46
C ASP A 117 -28.39 -24.80 -25.79
N GLY A 118 -27.39 -24.25 -25.09
CA GLY A 118 -27.50 -22.96 -24.43
C GLY A 118 -27.87 -23.04 -22.95
N GLY A 119 -27.63 -24.19 -22.29
CA GLY A 119 -27.63 -24.36 -20.84
C GLY A 119 -28.34 -25.63 -20.35
N ILE A 120 -27.90 -26.20 -19.21
CA ILE A 120 -28.44 -27.48 -18.70
C ILE A 120 -28.74 -27.51 -17.19
N GLY A 121 -28.62 -26.37 -16.52
CA GLY A 121 -28.96 -26.22 -15.10
C GLY A 121 -27.77 -26.46 -14.18
N THR A 122 -26.58 -26.16 -14.68
CA THR A 122 -25.34 -26.26 -13.92
C THR A 122 -25.21 -25.13 -12.89
N THR A 123 -24.36 -25.31 -11.89
CA THR A 123 -24.02 -24.20 -10.97
C THR A 123 -23.33 -23.07 -11.74
N ALA A 124 -22.48 -23.40 -12.73
CA ALA A 124 -21.87 -22.42 -13.62
C ALA A 124 -22.90 -21.62 -14.44
N ASP A 125 -23.95 -22.27 -14.94
CA ASP A 125 -25.08 -21.57 -15.59
C ASP A 125 -25.70 -20.56 -14.61
N TYR A 126 -25.98 -20.97 -13.38
CA TYR A 126 -26.56 -20.09 -12.38
C TYR A 126 -25.70 -18.85 -12.14
N PHE A 127 -24.39 -19.02 -11.91
CA PHE A 127 -23.50 -17.90 -11.65
C PHE A 127 -23.29 -16.99 -12.88
N ASN A 128 -23.20 -17.57 -14.08
CA ASN A 128 -23.07 -16.81 -15.32
C ASN A 128 -24.31 -15.93 -15.59
N PHE A 129 -25.51 -16.47 -15.38
CA PHE A 129 -26.76 -15.78 -15.75
C PHE A 129 -27.35 -14.93 -14.61
N THR A 130 -27.21 -15.35 -13.35
CA THR A 130 -27.71 -14.62 -12.18
C THR A 130 -26.75 -13.52 -11.76
N TYR A 131 -25.47 -13.85 -11.56
CA TYR A 131 -24.47 -12.91 -11.06
C TYR A 131 -23.73 -12.16 -12.16
N GLN A 132 -23.92 -12.57 -13.43
CA GLN A 132 -23.26 -11.94 -14.58
C GLN A 132 -21.74 -11.90 -14.38
N VAL A 133 -21.12 -13.03 -14.06
CA VAL A 133 -19.66 -13.18 -13.93
C VAL A 133 -19.14 -14.26 -14.89
N PRO A 134 -17.89 -14.17 -15.36
CA PRO A 134 -17.24 -15.25 -16.11
C PRO A 134 -17.35 -16.56 -15.34
N SER A 135 -18.10 -17.51 -15.91
CA SER A 135 -18.39 -18.74 -15.21
C SER A 135 -18.56 -19.95 -16.13
N TRP A 136 -17.98 -21.08 -15.71
CA TRP A 136 -17.89 -22.30 -16.51
C TRP A 136 -17.73 -23.53 -15.63
N THR A 137 -18.04 -24.69 -16.22
CA THR A 137 -17.66 -25.99 -15.68
C THR A 137 -16.29 -26.38 -16.24
N LEU A 138 -15.31 -26.59 -15.36
CA LEU A 138 -13.97 -27.07 -15.70
C LEU A 138 -13.92 -28.58 -15.53
N GLU A 139 -13.71 -29.32 -16.62
CA GLU A 139 -13.40 -30.74 -16.59
C GLU A 139 -11.89 -30.96 -16.55
N VAL A 140 -11.36 -31.45 -15.43
CA VAL A 140 -9.93 -31.71 -15.23
C VAL A 140 -9.46 -32.98 -15.97
N GLU A 141 -8.19 -33.31 -15.79
CA GLU A 141 -7.60 -34.51 -16.40
C GLU A 141 -8.28 -35.80 -15.94
N PRO A 142 -8.22 -36.88 -16.75
CA PRO A 142 -7.59 -37.05 -18.06
C PRO A 142 -8.32 -36.36 -19.24
N SER A 143 -7.74 -36.49 -20.44
CA SER A 143 -8.36 -36.04 -21.68
C SER A 143 -9.60 -36.87 -22.04
N GLY A 144 -10.54 -36.26 -22.76
CA GLY A 144 -11.77 -36.90 -23.23
C GLY A 144 -11.91 -36.88 -24.75
N ASN A 145 -13.14 -37.04 -25.22
CA ASN A 145 -13.45 -37.06 -26.66
C ASN A 145 -13.13 -35.73 -27.37
N PHE A 146 -12.94 -34.64 -26.62
CA PHE A 146 -12.55 -33.32 -27.14
C PHE A 146 -11.07 -33.26 -27.53
N HIS A 147 -10.28 -34.26 -27.16
CA HIS A 147 -8.87 -34.39 -27.49
C HIS A 147 -8.62 -35.67 -28.32
N PRO A 148 -9.08 -35.74 -29.58
CA PRO A 148 -9.06 -36.98 -30.37
C PRO A 148 -7.66 -37.53 -30.67
N ASN A 149 -6.61 -36.73 -30.43
CA ASN A 149 -5.22 -37.11 -30.64
C ASN A 149 -4.54 -37.67 -29.37
N ARG A 150 -5.28 -37.79 -28.25
CA ARG A 150 -4.77 -38.33 -26.97
C ARG A 150 -5.37 -39.72 -26.71
N PRO A 151 -4.70 -40.59 -25.92
CA PRO A 151 -5.23 -41.90 -25.56
C PRO A 151 -6.65 -41.86 -24.95
N GLY A 152 -6.93 -40.83 -24.13
CA GLY A 152 -8.24 -40.55 -23.55
C GLY A 152 -8.56 -41.37 -22.30
N ARG A 153 -9.31 -40.78 -21.37
CA ARG A 153 -9.76 -41.40 -20.10
C ARG A 153 -8.58 -42.04 -19.37
N GLY A 154 -8.75 -43.22 -18.76
CA GLY A 154 -7.67 -43.88 -18.03
C GLY A 154 -6.44 -44.20 -18.89
N ALA A 155 -6.57 -44.32 -20.22
CA ALA A 155 -5.45 -44.63 -21.11
C ALA A 155 -4.40 -43.51 -21.20
N ASP A 156 -4.74 -42.26 -20.82
CA ASP A 156 -3.76 -41.17 -20.72
C ASP A 156 -2.61 -41.49 -19.75
N TYR A 157 -2.85 -42.41 -18.80
CA TYR A 157 -1.90 -42.82 -17.77
C TYR A 157 -1.69 -44.33 -17.74
N GLY A 158 -1.89 -45.01 -18.88
CA GLY A 158 -1.65 -46.45 -19.02
C GLY A 158 -2.81 -47.36 -18.59
N GLY A 159 -4.01 -46.81 -18.39
CA GLY A 159 -5.27 -47.55 -18.24
C GLY A 159 -5.81 -48.12 -19.56
N VAL A 160 -7.03 -48.66 -19.52
CA VAL A 160 -7.58 -49.53 -20.59
C VAL A 160 -8.67 -48.88 -21.46
N ASN A 161 -9.25 -47.73 -21.07
CA ASN A 161 -10.30 -47.01 -21.81
C ASN A 161 -11.46 -47.93 -22.26
N GLU A 162 -11.89 -48.85 -21.39
CA GLU A 162 -12.81 -49.94 -21.78
C GLU A 162 -14.28 -49.51 -21.85
N ASN A 163 -14.68 -48.56 -21.01
CA ASN A 163 -16.08 -48.22 -20.73
C ASN A 163 -16.23 -46.78 -20.23
N GLY A 164 -15.14 -46.03 -20.21
CA GLY A 164 -15.18 -44.60 -20.00
C GLY A 164 -15.22 -44.09 -18.56
N HIS A 165 -15.58 -44.96 -17.61
CA HIS A 165 -15.58 -44.66 -16.19
C HIS A 165 -14.17 -44.60 -15.58
N ASP A 166 -13.18 -45.18 -16.25
CA ASP A 166 -11.78 -45.10 -15.85
C ASP A 166 -11.21 -43.67 -15.97
N GLY A 167 -11.92 -42.75 -16.63
CA GLY A 167 -11.58 -41.33 -16.64
C GLY A 167 -11.81 -40.62 -15.30
N PHE A 168 -12.70 -41.12 -14.43
CA PHE A 168 -12.94 -40.49 -13.11
C PHE A 168 -11.87 -40.83 -12.08
N ILE A 169 -11.00 -41.80 -12.37
CA ILE A 169 -9.99 -42.30 -11.44
C ILE A 169 -8.62 -41.81 -11.91
N LEU A 170 -8.19 -40.67 -11.36
CA LEU A 170 -6.84 -40.16 -11.58
C LEU A 170 -5.84 -41.00 -10.77
N PRO A 171 -4.74 -41.51 -11.36
CA PRO A 171 -3.74 -42.25 -10.60
C PRO A 171 -3.04 -41.32 -9.60
N ASP A 172 -2.73 -41.86 -8.42
CA ASP A 172 -2.10 -41.14 -7.30
C ASP A 172 -0.83 -40.37 -7.71
N SER A 173 -0.03 -40.94 -8.62
CA SER A 173 1.18 -40.32 -9.15
C SER A 173 0.95 -38.98 -9.88
N GLU A 174 -0.26 -38.73 -10.36
CA GLU A 174 -0.62 -37.53 -11.12
C GLU A 174 -1.35 -36.49 -10.26
N VAL A 175 -1.96 -36.90 -9.14
CA VAL A 175 -2.79 -36.02 -8.29
C VAL A 175 -2.04 -34.75 -7.90
N ARG A 176 -0.79 -34.89 -7.43
CA ARG A 176 0.02 -33.74 -7.01
C ARG A 176 0.29 -32.78 -8.17
N ARG A 177 0.71 -33.30 -9.32
CA ARG A 177 1.03 -32.48 -10.51
C ARG A 177 -0.21 -31.72 -10.97
N VAL A 178 -1.33 -32.42 -11.16
CA VAL A 178 -2.60 -31.81 -11.59
C VAL A 178 -3.02 -30.71 -10.63
N SER A 179 -2.97 -30.97 -9.33
CA SER A 179 -3.33 -29.98 -8.31
C SER A 179 -2.40 -28.76 -8.31
N GLU A 180 -1.09 -28.94 -8.37
CA GLU A 180 -0.11 -27.84 -8.32
C GLU A 180 -0.13 -27.00 -9.61
N GLU A 181 -0.28 -27.62 -10.78
CA GLU A 181 -0.38 -26.92 -12.06
C GLU A 181 -1.71 -26.16 -12.18
N LEU A 182 -2.83 -26.74 -11.71
CA LEU A 182 -4.13 -26.05 -11.68
C LEU A 182 -4.13 -24.89 -10.69
N ALA A 183 -3.56 -25.05 -9.49
CA ALA A 183 -3.48 -23.98 -8.50
C ALA A 183 -2.73 -22.76 -9.04
N GLN A 184 -1.61 -22.97 -9.74
CA GLN A 184 -0.86 -21.89 -10.40
C GLN A 184 -1.65 -21.23 -11.54
N THR A 185 -2.35 -22.01 -12.36
CA THR A 185 -3.21 -21.43 -13.41
C THR A 185 -4.39 -20.65 -12.83
N PHE A 186 -5.00 -21.11 -11.75
CA PHE A 186 -6.03 -20.35 -11.05
C PHE A 186 -5.49 -19.05 -10.47
N ALA A 187 -4.27 -19.03 -9.93
CA ALA A 187 -3.64 -17.78 -9.49
C ALA A 187 -3.50 -16.76 -10.63
N ALA A 188 -3.17 -17.21 -11.85
CA ALA A 188 -3.14 -16.35 -13.04
C ALA A 188 -4.54 -15.78 -13.39
N ALA A 189 -5.57 -16.63 -13.32
CA ALA A 189 -6.96 -16.22 -13.55
C ALA A 189 -7.44 -15.21 -12.48
N TYR A 190 -7.14 -15.47 -11.21
CA TYR A 190 -7.46 -14.57 -10.10
C TYR A 190 -6.73 -13.24 -10.22
N TYR A 191 -5.44 -13.24 -10.59
CA TYR A 191 -4.69 -12.01 -10.82
C TYR A 191 -5.30 -11.16 -11.96
N ARG A 192 -5.72 -11.80 -13.06
CA ARG A 192 -6.40 -11.12 -14.16
C ARG A 192 -7.73 -10.52 -13.70
N GLN A 193 -8.47 -11.25 -12.88
CA GLN A 193 -9.80 -10.86 -12.43
C GLN A 193 -9.79 -9.94 -11.20
N ALA A 194 -8.64 -9.78 -10.52
CA ALA A 194 -8.43 -8.77 -9.48
C ALA A 194 -8.53 -7.33 -10.04
N GLY A 195 -8.47 -7.17 -11.37
CA GLY A 195 -8.68 -5.92 -12.07
C GLY A 195 -7.43 -5.43 -12.80
N PRO A 196 -7.58 -4.48 -13.75
CA PRO A 196 -6.48 -3.77 -14.37
C PRO A 196 -5.64 -3.00 -13.34
N ALA A 197 -4.37 -2.78 -13.67
CA ALA A 197 -3.48 -1.95 -12.87
C ALA A 197 -3.84 -0.46 -13.04
N ALA A 198 -3.68 0.33 -12.00
CA ALA A 198 -3.74 1.79 -12.06
C ALA A 198 -2.45 2.36 -11.44
N ILE A 199 -1.98 3.51 -11.94
CA ILE A 199 -0.88 4.24 -11.29
C ILE A 199 -1.36 4.65 -9.90
N GLN A 200 -0.62 4.27 -8.88
CA GLN A 200 -0.90 4.63 -7.50
C GLN A 200 -0.03 5.79 -7.04
N ALA A 201 1.24 5.85 -7.46
CA ALA A 201 2.15 6.93 -7.07
C ALA A 201 3.18 7.23 -8.14
N VAL A 202 3.59 8.50 -8.23
CA VAL A 202 4.71 9.01 -9.03
C VAL A 202 5.61 9.85 -8.13
N ARG A 203 6.92 9.63 -8.19
CA ARG A 203 7.91 10.45 -7.48
C ARG A 203 9.06 10.78 -8.39
N ILE A 204 9.51 12.03 -8.39
CA ILE A 204 10.68 12.48 -9.14
C ILE A 204 11.69 13.07 -8.16
N VAL A 205 12.92 12.56 -8.22
CA VAL A 205 14.06 13.05 -7.45
C VAL A 205 15.13 13.62 -8.37
N GLU A 206 15.83 14.66 -7.93
CA GLU A 206 17.02 15.18 -8.62
C GLU A 206 18.20 14.24 -8.37
N SER A 207 18.90 13.84 -9.43
CA SER A 207 19.91 12.77 -9.33
C SER A 207 21.13 13.15 -8.50
N ASP A 208 21.55 14.42 -8.52
CA ASP A 208 22.75 14.88 -7.81
C ASP A 208 22.51 15.04 -6.30
N SER A 209 21.38 15.64 -5.93
CA SER A 209 21.07 15.98 -4.54
C SER A 209 20.14 14.97 -3.85
N GLN A 210 19.53 14.08 -4.62
CA GLN A 210 18.48 13.13 -4.19
C GLN A 210 17.23 13.81 -3.62
N ALA A 211 17.09 15.14 -3.75
CA ALA A 211 15.91 15.85 -3.31
C ALA A 211 14.69 15.45 -4.14
N VAL A 212 13.56 15.22 -3.47
CA VAL A 212 12.24 15.11 -4.09
C VAL A 212 11.87 16.46 -4.69
N ILE A 213 11.55 16.45 -5.99
CA ILE A 213 11.17 17.63 -6.77
C ILE A 213 9.66 17.61 -7.07
N PHE A 214 9.10 16.41 -7.17
CA PHE A 214 7.69 16.17 -7.42
C PHE A 214 7.24 14.85 -6.79
N GLU A 215 6.06 14.85 -6.18
CA GLU A 215 5.39 13.63 -5.72
C GLU A 215 3.89 13.72 -5.99
N ALA A 216 3.30 12.60 -6.42
CA ALA A 216 1.88 12.47 -6.65
C ALA A 216 1.42 11.08 -6.18
N GLU A 217 0.29 11.01 -5.48
CA GLU A 217 -0.30 9.77 -4.97
C GLU A 217 -1.82 9.81 -5.07
N TRP A 218 -2.40 8.68 -5.48
CA TRP A 218 -3.85 8.46 -5.48
C TRP A 218 -4.30 7.79 -4.20
N ASP A 219 -5.22 8.45 -3.50
CA ASP A 219 -5.80 7.99 -2.25
C ASP A 219 -7.17 7.38 -2.47
N HIS A 220 -7.42 6.23 -1.85
CA HIS A 220 -8.75 5.67 -1.83
C HIS A 220 -9.68 6.54 -0.98
N VAL A 221 -10.76 7.05 -1.59
CA VAL A 221 -11.81 7.79 -0.87
C VAL A 221 -12.96 6.86 -0.52
N ASN A 222 -13.39 6.04 -1.50
CA ASN A 222 -14.44 5.03 -1.37
C ASN A 222 -14.34 4.05 -2.54
N ASP A 223 -15.22 3.05 -2.56
CA ASP A 223 -15.26 1.96 -3.56
C ASP A 223 -15.37 2.39 -5.03
N THR A 224 -15.62 3.66 -5.30
CA THR A 224 -15.79 4.21 -6.66
C THR A 224 -14.81 5.31 -7.03
N SER A 225 -14.14 5.95 -6.06
CA SER A 225 -13.33 7.13 -6.33
C SER A 225 -12.02 7.19 -5.54
N ARG A 226 -11.01 7.78 -6.18
CA ARG A 226 -9.75 8.19 -5.58
C ARG A 226 -9.53 9.69 -5.70
N SER A 227 -8.79 10.28 -4.76
CA SER A 227 -8.34 11.67 -4.83
C SER A 227 -6.84 11.72 -5.14
N LEU A 228 -6.45 12.60 -6.06
CA LEU A 228 -5.04 12.86 -6.35
C LEU A 228 -4.50 13.87 -5.35
N HIS A 229 -3.45 13.49 -4.65
CA HIS A 229 -2.61 14.40 -3.86
C HIS A 229 -1.30 14.59 -4.58
N GLN A 230 -0.92 15.85 -4.81
CA GLN A 230 0.26 16.18 -5.59
C GLN A 230 0.99 17.37 -4.99
N TRP A 231 2.32 17.26 -4.92
CA TRP A 231 3.22 18.32 -4.51
C TRP A 231 4.23 18.57 -5.61
N GLN A 232 4.18 19.78 -6.18
CA GLN A 232 5.23 20.33 -7.03
C GLN A 232 6.17 21.15 -6.13
N LEU A 233 7.35 20.60 -5.81
CA LEU A 233 8.29 21.30 -4.93
C LEU A 233 9.11 22.31 -5.73
N ARG A 234 9.58 21.91 -6.93
CA ARG A 234 10.26 22.78 -7.89
C ARG A 234 10.00 22.30 -9.32
N PRO A 235 9.96 23.17 -10.34
CA PRO A 235 9.93 22.72 -11.73
C PRO A 235 11.16 21.89 -12.10
N LEU A 236 11.01 20.94 -13.02
CA LEU A 236 12.14 20.23 -13.64
C LEU A 236 12.91 21.19 -14.56
N GLU A 237 14.17 21.46 -14.25
CA GLU A 237 15.06 22.26 -15.09
C GLU A 237 15.48 21.45 -16.33
N MET A 238 15.46 22.08 -17.49
CA MET A 238 16.03 21.49 -18.71
C MET A 238 17.54 21.22 -18.55
N ASP A 239 18.03 20.20 -19.26
CA ASP A 239 19.40 19.66 -19.18
C ASP A 239 19.82 19.16 -17.78
N ARG A 240 18.86 18.89 -16.89
CA ARG A 240 19.14 18.35 -15.56
C ARG A 240 18.66 16.92 -15.41
N ASP A 241 19.43 16.12 -14.67
CA ASP A 241 19.19 14.69 -14.49
C ASP A 241 18.29 14.41 -13.29
N TYR A 242 17.21 13.68 -13.54
CA TYR A 242 16.23 13.24 -12.54
C TYR A 242 16.02 11.72 -12.61
N GLN A 243 15.50 11.15 -11.54
CA GLN A 243 14.97 9.79 -11.51
C GLN A 243 13.48 9.85 -11.18
N MET A 244 12.65 9.30 -12.07
CA MET A 244 11.22 9.16 -11.86
C MET A 244 10.88 7.72 -11.51
N ARG A 245 10.17 7.52 -10.40
CA ARG A 245 9.55 6.26 -10.00
C ARG A 245 8.06 6.31 -10.27
N ILE A 246 7.51 5.28 -10.89
CA ILE A 246 6.06 5.08 -11.09
C ILE A 246 5.68 3.75 -10.45
N ALA A 247 4.71 3.77 -9.53
CA ALA A 247 4.21 2.60 -8.81
C ALA A 247 2.74 2.33 -9.13
N TYR A 248 2.36 1.06 -9.14
CA TYR A 248 1.03 0.56 -9.43
C TYR A 248 0.41 -0.11 -8.19
N ASN A 249 -0.92 -0.25 -8.21
CA ASN A 249 -1.68 -0.90 -7.14
C ASN A 249 -1.59 -2.45 -7.13
N LYS A 250 -0.83 -3.05 -8.05
CA LYS A 250 -0.65 -4.51 -8.18
C LYS A 250 0.73 -4.82 -8.79
N PRO A 251 1.30 -6.03 -8.56
CA PRO A 251 2.55 -6.40 -9.21
C PRO A 251 2.37 -6.46 -10.73
N MET A 252 3.37 -5.99 -11.48
CA MET A 252 3.28 -5.80 -12.93
C MET A 252 4.19 -6.72 -13.73
N ARG A 253 5.23 -7.31 -13.12
CA ARG A 253 6.17 -8.20 -13.80
C ARG A 253 6.32 -9.54 -13.09
N TRP A 254 6.71 -10.53 -13.88
CA TRP A 254 7.10 -11.84 -13.41
C TRP A 254 8.61 -11.99 -13.54
N ARG A 255 9.23 -12.53 -12.48
CA ARG A 255 10.67 -12.68 -12.40
C ARG A 255 11.04 -14.15 -12.22
N LYS A 256 12.01 -14.61 -12.99
CA LYS A 256 12.60 -15.95 -12.86
C LYS A 256 14.10 -15.82 -12.78
N ASN A 257 14.70 -16.34 -11.71
CA ASN A 257 16.15 -16.27 -11.46
C ASN A 257 16.71 -14.83 -11.52
N GLY A 258 15.97 -13.85 -11.00
CA GLY A 258 16.37 -12.44 -10.98
C GLY A 258 16.07 -11.67 -12.26
N GLU A 259 15.65 -12.31 -13.34
CA GLU A 259 15.35 -11.66 -14.62
C GLU A 259 13.85 -11.54 -14.88
N ILE A 260 13.43 -10.39 -15.43
CA ILE A 260 12.07 -10.19 -15.90
C ILE A 260 11.87 -11.01 -17.15
N VAL A 261 10.90 -11.91 -17.12
CA VAL A 261 10.55 -12.78 -18.24
C VAL A 261 9.06 -12.70 -18.50
N PRO A 262 8.59 -13.05 -19.72
CA PRO A 262 7.17 -13.16 -19.98
C PRO A 262 6.54 -14.12 -18.97
N PHE A 263 5.38 -13.75 -18.44
CA PHE A 263 4.62 -14.67 -17.60
C PHE A 263 4.28 -15.94 -18.39
N GLN A 264 4.16 -17.06 -17.70
CA GLN A 264 3.98 -18.35 -18.36
C GLN A 264 2.73 -18.35 -19.25
N GLY A 265 2.87 -18.76 -20.52
CA GLY A 265 1.78 -18.75 -21.50
C GLY A 265 1.40 -17.37 -22.06
N VAL A 266 2.16 -16.32 -21.73
CA VAL A 266 1.91 -14.93 -22.14
C VAL A 266 3.00 -14.45 -23.11
N SER A 267 2.61 -13.64 -24.10
CA SER A 267 3.53 -13.12 -25.12
C SER A 267 4.57 -12.16 -24.53
N SER A 268 5.81 -12.23 -25.01
CA SER A 268 6.87 -11.28 -24.64
C SER A 268 6.60 -9.84 -25.07
N GLY A 269 5.68 -9.63 -26.01
CA GLY A 269 5.25 -8.28 -26.42
C GLY A 269 4.62 -7.46 -25.28
N PHE A 270 4.10 -8.11 -24.24
CA PHE A 270 3.50 -7.44 -23.08
C PHE A 270 4.53 -7.01 -22.02
N LEU A 271 5.82 -7.30 -22.22
CA LEU A 271 6.89 -6.68 -21.43
C LEU A 271 7.11 -5.21 -21.82
N GLY A 272 6.53 -4.77 -22.94
CA GLY A 272 6.61 -3.40 -23.41
C GLY A 272 5.99 -2.41 -22.43
N GLN A 273 6.52 -1.19 -22.45
CA GLN A 273 5.99 -0.06 -21.70
C GLN A 273 6.42 1.24 -22.38
N PHE A 274 5.65 2.29 -22.18
CA PHE A 274 5.92 3.62 -22.68
C PHE A 274 5.76 4.64 -21.56
N THR A 275 6.73 5.54 -21.46
CA THR A 275 6.67 6.70 -20.58
C THR A 275 7.20 7.89 -21.38
N GLY A 276 6.47 9.00 -21.33
CA GLY A 276 6.84 10.22 -22.04
C GLY A 276 6.30 11.44 -21.32
N LEU A 277 6.84 12.60 -21.69
CA LEU A 277 6.42 13.90 -21.21
C LEU A 277 5.91 14.72 -22.40
N MET A 278 4.87 15.52 -22.20
CA MET A 278 4.20 16.23 -23.29
C MET A 278 3.74 17.62 -22.84
N VAL A 279 3.83 18.60 -23.73
CA VAL A 279 3.31 19.96 -23.53
C VAL A 279 2.31 20.27 -24.63
N ASN A 280 1.07 20.60 -24.26
CA ASN A 280 0.01 21.00 -25.21
C ASN A 280 -0.13 20.06 -26.42
N GLY A 281 -0.02 18.74 -26.21
CA GLY A 281 -0.13 17.74 -27.28
C GLY A 281 1.19 17.44 -28.03
N THR A 282 2.28 18.15 -27.72
CA THR A 282 3.60 17.97 -28.34
C THR A 282 4.50 17.18 -27.39
N ASP A 283 5.01 16.03 -27.85
CA ASP A 283 5.91 15.19 -27.05
C ASP A 283 7.29 15.87 -26.90
N LEU A 284 7.82 15.83 -25.69
CA LEU A 284 9.18 16.29 -25.40
C LEU A 284 10.19 15.26 -25.91
N ASN A 285 11.16 15.72 -26.69
CA ASN A 285 12.15 14.85 -27.32
C ASN A 285 13.11 14.29 -26.28
N ASN A 286 13.34 12.97 -26.33
CA ASN A 286 14.34 12.24 -25.54
C ASN A 286 14.28 12.51 -24.03
N ALA A 287 13.11 12.88 -23.51
CA ALA A 287 12.96 13.32 -22.13
C ALA A 287 13.09 12.19 -21.10
N VAL A 288 12.92 10.94 -21.53
CA VAL A 288 12.79 9.76 -20.66
C VAL A 288 13.66 8.64 -21.21
N GLY A 289 14.46 8.01 -20.35
CA GLY A 289 15.35 6.91 -20.72
C GLY A 289 14.77 5.51 -20.49
N ALA A 290 15.63 4.56 -20.16
CA ALA A 290 15.28 3.15 -20.03
C ALA A 290 14.68 2.81 -18.66
N HIS A 291 13.66 1.95 -18.65
CA HIS A 291 12.95 1.53 -17.45
C HIS A 291 13.69 0.43 -16.68
N THR A 292 13.66 0.51 -15.35
CA THR A 292 14.19 -0.50 -14.43
C THR A 292 13.12 -0.88 -13.41
N TRP A 293 12.64 -2.13 -13.43
CA TRP A 293 11.67 -2.60 -12.45
C TRP A 293 12.34 -2.90 -11.11
N LEU A 294 11.62 -2.55 -10.04
CA LEU A 294 12.13 -2.49 -8.68
C LEU A 294 11.67 -3.72 -7.88
N ASP A 295 12.63 -4.44 -7.27
CA ASP A 295 12.36 -5.70 -6.56
C ASP A 295 12.99 -5.78 -5.15
N GLN A 296 13.69 -4.73 -4.71
CA GLN A 296 14.27 -4.65 -3.37
C GLN A 296 13.30 -3.97 -2.38
N PRO A 297 13.27 -4.41 -1.10
CA PRO A 297 12.51 -3.74 -0.06
C PRO A 297 12.84 -2.24 0.01
N GLY A 298 11.82 -1.38 0.12
CA GLY A 298 11.97 0.09 0.08
C GLY A 298 11.80 0.69 -1.33
N ASP A 299 12.14 -0.06 -2.39
CA ASP A 299 12.08 0.45 -3.76
C ASP A 299 10.70 0.31 -4.42
N TYR A 300 9.92 -0.71 -4.05
CA TYR A 300 8.55 -0.92 -4.52
C TYR A 300 7.51 -0.41 -3.50
N LEU A 301 6.23 -0.34 -3.86
CA LEU A 301 5.21 0.24 -2.97
C LEU A 301 4.66 -0.80 -1.99
N ASN A 302 4.14 -1.91 -2.51
CA ASN A 302 3.51 -2.99 -1.76
C ASN A 302 4.04 -4.38 -2.18
N TYR A 303 4.29 -4.58 -3.48
CA TYR A 303 4.72 -5.84 -4.07
C TYR A 303 5.97 -5.65 -4.89
N ARG A 304 6.88 -6.63 -4.87
CA ARG A 304 7.99 -6.67 -5.83
C ARG A 304 7.44 -6.52 -7.24
N ASP A 305 8.14 -5.74 -8.05
CA ASP A 305 7.76 -5.47 -9.43
C ASP A 305 6.41 -4.75 -9.60
N ASP A 306 5.90 -4.06 -8.57
CA ASP A 306 4.78 -3.11 -8.70
C ASP A 306 5.22 -1.69 -9.08
N ALA A 307 6.53 -1.44 -9.17
CA ALA A 307 7.08 -0.14 -9.51
C ALA A 307 8.29 -0.26 -10.43
N PHE A 308 8.52 0.77 -11.23
CA PHE A 308 9.75 0.94 -11.98
C PHE A 308 10.33 2.34 -11.79
N SER A 309 11.64 2.47 -11.96
CA SER A 309 12.35 3.74 -12.11
C SER A 309 12.73 4.00 -13.56
N VAL A 310 12.85 5.27 -13.92
CA VAL A 310 13.30 5.71 -15.24
C VAL A 310 14.04 7.05 -15.12
N PRO A 311 15.21 7.22 -15.77
CA PRO A 311 15.89 8.51 -15.80
C PRO A 311 15.09 9.50 -16.64
N VAL A 312 15.05 10.74 -16.19
CA VAL A 312 14.39 11.86 -16.86
C VAL A 312 15.41 12.98 -17.02
N ASN A 313 15.59 13.47 -18.24
CA ASN A 313 16.38 14.65 -18.57
C ASN A 313 15.70 15.30 -19.77
N ILE A 314 15.26 16.55 -19.65
CA ILE A 314 14.62 17.27 -20.77
C ILE A 314 15.73 18.04 -21.49
N PRO A 315 16.30 17.51 -22.60
CA PRO A 315 17.42 18.17 -23.24
C PRO A 315 16.98 19.46 -23.91
N ARG A 316 17.87 20.46 -23.93
CA ARG A 316 17.72 21.62 -24.81
C ARG A 316 17.94 21.21 -26.25
N ASP A 317 16.87 21.34 -27.03
CA ASP A 317 16.89 21.14 -28.47
C ASP A 317 15.88 22.07 -29.15
N GLY A 318 15.90 22.09 -30.48
CA GLY A 318 15.04 22.99 -31.26
C GLY A 318 13.53 22.77 -31.10
N VAL A 319 13.08 21.67 -30.50
CA VAL A 319 11.66 21.39 -30.22
C VAL A 319 11.34 21.74 -28.78
N ASN A 320 12.09 21.20 -27.81
CA ASN A 320 11.85 21.40 -26.39
C ASN A 320 11.97 22.88 -26.01
N ASP A 321 12.94 23.62 -26.58
CA ASP A 321 13.12 25.07 -26.37
C ASP A 321 11.93 25.91 -26.88
N GLN A 322 11.10 25.37 -27.78
CA GLN A 322 9.93 26.08 -28.31
C GLN A 322 8.68 25.89 -27.46
N VAL A 323 8.63 24.81 -26.66
CA VAL A 323 7.44 24.42 -25.90
C VAL A 323 7.61 24.63 -24.40
N ILE A 324 8.84 24.59 -23.86
CA ILE A 324 9.14 24.94 -22.47
C ILE A 324 9.61 26.40 -22.41
N LEU A 325 8.74 27.30 -21.93
CA LEU A 325 9.02 28.73 -21.84
C LEU A 325 8.68 29.24 -20.44
N GLY A 326 9.67 29.66 -19.66
CA GLY A 326 9.47 29.96 -18.24
C GLY A 326 9.11 28.69 -17.48
N THR A 327 8.19 28.76 -16.54
CA THR A 327 7.58 27.57 -15.92
C THR A 327 6.41 27.11 -16.78
N THR A 328 6.43 25.85 -17.20
CA THR A 328 5.44 25.27 -18.13
C THR A 328 4.89 23.96 -17.58
N ASP A 329 3.58 23.78 -17.66
CA ASP A 329 2.91 22.52 -17.34
C ASP A 329 3.25 21.43 -18.37
N VAL A 330 3.60 20.27 -17.87
CA VAL A 330 4.01 19.07 -18.60
C VAL A 330 3.13 17.91 -18.14
N THR A 331 2.47 17.25 -19.09
CA THR A 331 1.67 16.06 -18.81
C THR A 331 2.55 14.81 -18.90
N LEU A 332 2.55 14.00 -17.85
CA LEU A 332 3.12 12.65 -17.87
C LEU A 332 2.20 11.72 -18.66
N ARG A 333 2.78 10.95 -19.58
CA ARG A 333 2.09 9.95 -20.39
C ARG A 333 2.64 8.57 -20.06
N ASN A 334 1.81 7.67 -19.55
CA ASN A 334 2.21 6.30 -19.25
C ASN A 334 1.30 5.28 -19.92
N LEU A 335 1.87 4.26 -20.56
CA LEU A 335 1.15 3.10 -21.09
C LEU A 335 1.94 1.84 -20.78
N THR A 336 1.39 0.98 -19.94
CA THR A 336 2.05 -0.22 -19.44
C THR A 336 1.07 -1.39 -19.44
N TRP A 337 1.54 -2.55 -19.89
CA TRP A 337 0.82 -3.81 -19.75
C TRP A 337 1.20 -4.47 -18.42
N ASP A 338 0.26 -5.10 -17.75
CA ASP A 338 0.53 -5.94 -16.59
C ASP A 338 1.07 -7.32 -17.02
N MET A 339 1.42 -8.19 -16.06
CA MET A 339 2.09 -9.46 -16.39
C MET A 339 1.22 -10.45 -17.17
N VAL A 340 -0.11 -10.25 -17.23
CA VAL A 340 -1.03 -11.06 -18.05
C VAL A 340 -1.51 -10.33 -19.30
N GLY A 341 -0.90 -9.19 -19.63
CA GLY A 341 -1.15 -8.45 -20.86
C GLY A 341 -2.37 -7.53 -20.82
N VAL A 342 -2.86 -7.14 -19.64
CA VAL A 342 -3.91 -6.12 -19.50
C VAL A 342 -3.26 -4.75 -19.44
N VAL A 343 -3.74 -3.81 -20.26
CA VAL A 343 -3.29 -2.41 -20.24
C VAL A 343 -3.79 -1.73 -18.97
N ASN A 344 -2.95 -0.91 -18.34
CA ASN A 344 -3.33 -0.11 -17.19
C ASN A 344 -4.57 0.77 -17.47
N ASP A 345 -5.28 1.12 -16.42
CA ASP A 345 -6.34 2.10 -16.45
C ASP A 345 -5.79 3.49 -16.83
N ALA A 346 -6.49 4.19 -17.73
CA ALA A 346 -6.11 5.53 -18.17
C ALA A 346 -6.48 6.62 -17.16
N ASN A 347 -7.35 6.33 -16.19
CA ASN A 347 -7.80 7.31 -15.20
C ASN A 347 -7.90 6.72 -13.79
N PRO A 348 -6.82 6.76 -12.98
CA PRO A 348 -6.84 6.20 -11.63
C PRO A 348 -7.82 6.85 -10.65
N ALA A 349 -8.45 7.98 -11.01
CA ALA A 349 -9.46 8.66 -10.18
C ALA A 349 -10.70 7.79 -9.93
N THR A 350 -11.02 6.86 -10.83
CA THR A 350 -12.11 5.90 -10.70
C THR A 350 -11.57 4.58 -10.16
N VAL A 351 -12.32 3.95 -9.25
CA VAL A 351 -11.96 2.62 -8.76
C VAL A 351 -12.60 1.59 -9.70
N VAL A 352 -11.75 0.83 -10.41
CA VAL A 352 -12.23 -0.22 -11.31
C VAL A 352 -13.02 -1.28 -10.55
N GLY A 353 -14.31 -1.39 -10.91
CA GLY A 353 -15.24 -2.40 -10.42
C GLY A 353 -15.59 -3.44 -11.49
N PHE A 354 -16.37 -4.45 -11.10
CA PHE A 354 -16.94 -5.42 -12.03
C PHE A 354 -18.42 -5.60 -11.71
N THR A 355 -19.31 -5.25 -12.64
CA THR A 355 -20.75 -5.39 -12.44
C THR A 355 -21.43 -5.70 -13.77
N GLN A 356 -22.53 -6.45 -13.71
CA GLN A 356 -23.32 -6.80 -14.90
C GLN A 356 -22.47 -7.37 -16.05
N GLY A 357 -21.46 -8.18 -15.70
CA GLY A 357 -20.62 -8.89 -16.67
C GLY A 357 -19.55 -8.07 -17.35
N HIS A 358 -19.18 -6.90 -16.82
CA HIS A 358 -18.16 -6.06 -17.42
C HIS A 358 -17.41 -5.18 -16.42
N TRP A 359 -16.27 -4.63 -16.86
CA TRP A 359 -15.50 -3.66 -16.08
C TRP A 359 -16.19 -2.30 -16.07
N THR A 360 -16.20 -1.65 -14.91
CA THR A 360 -16.75 -0.29 -14.71
C THR A 360 -15.70 0.62 -14.11
N GLY A 361 -15.67 1.89 -14.52
CA GLY A 361 -14.61 2.82 -14.13
C GLY A 361 -13.23 2.36 -14.60
N LEU A 362 -13.18 1.69 -15.76
CA LEU A 362 -11.95 1.40 -16.49
C LEU A 362 -11.97 2.21 -17.78
N GLU A 363 -11.03 3.14 -17.90
CA GLU A 363 -10.99 4.09 -18.99
C GLU A 363 -9.89 3.74 -20.00
N ASN A 364 -10.21 3.92 -21.27
CA ASN A 364 -9.22 3.87 -22.34
C ASN A 364 -8.52 5.24 -22.54
N THR A 365 -7.59 5.30 -23.50
CA THR A 365 -6.81 6.51 -23.81
C THR A 365 -7.66 7.72 -24.22
N THR A 366 -8.91 7.51 -24.68
CA THR A 366 -9.82 8.59 -25.06
C THR A 366 -10.77 8.98 -23.92
N GLY A 367 -10.54 8.48 -22.70
CA GLY A 367 -11.41 8.71 -21.54
C GLY A 367 -12.77 8.04 -21.66
N THR A 368 -12.87 6.96 -22.43
CA THR A 368 -14.13 6.21 -22.60
C THR A 368 -14.09 4.97 -21.73
N ASP A 369 -15.08 4.85 -20.84
CA ASP A 369 -15.33 3.64 -20.05
C ASP A 369 -15.54 2.42 -20.94
N GLY A 370 -14.93 1.30 -20.56
CA GLY A 370 -15.08 0.04 -21.28
C GLY A 370 -14.38 -1.11 -20.60
N ASP A 371 -14.00 -2.12 -21.39
CA ASP A 371 -13.30 -3.32 -20.91
C ASP A 371 -11.80 -3.29 -21.23
N PHE A 372 -11.29 -2.14 -21.65
CA PHE A 372 -9.91 -1.96 -22.10
C PHE A 372 -9.34 -0.69 -21.49
N GLY A 373 -8.18 -0.83 -20.85
CA GLY A 373 -7.41 0.29 -20.34
C GLY A 373 -6.74 1.12 -21.45
N GLY A 374 -5.89 2.06 -21.04
CA GLY A 374 -5.23 2.96 -21.96
C GLY A 374 -4.07 3.71 -21.35
N ARG A 375 -3.63 4.73 -22.08
CA ARG A 375 -2.57 5.61 -21.63
C ARG A 375 -3.10 6.56 -20.58
N ASP A 376 -2.48 6.53 -19.41
CA ASP A 376 -2.71 7.49 -18.34
C ASP A 376 -2.04 8.83 -18.67
N THR A 377 -2.82 9.91 -18.56
CA THR A 377 -2.37 11.30 -18.73
C THR A 377 -2.90 12.20 -17.60
N THR A 378 -3.17 11.64 -16.43
CA THR A 378 -3.80 12.33 -15.29
C THR A 378 -2.80 13.14 -14.46
N ILE A 379 -1.52 12.78 -14.50
CA ILE A 379 -0.46 13.45 -13.75
C ILE A 379 0.13 14.60 -14.58
N THR A 380 0.10 15.81 -14.03
CA THR A 380 0.72 17.01 -14.62
C THR A 380 1.77 17.56 -13.65
N LEU A 381 2.94 17.92 -14.16
CA LEU A 381 4.07 18.48 -13.41
C LEU A 381 4.60 19.72 -14.12
N GLU A 382 5.48 20.48 -13.46
CA GLU A 382 6.10 21.67 -14.05
C GLU A 382 7.52 21.38 -14.54
N ALA A 383 7.89 21.97 -15.67
CA ALA A 383 9.27 22.05 -16.14
C ALA A 383 9.65 23.49 -16.52
N THR A 384 10.94 23.80 -16.57
CA THR A 384 11.41 25.15 -16.87
C THR A 384 12.71 25.21 -17.69
N ASP A 385 12.78 26.23 -18.54
CA ASP A 385 13.99 26.62 -19.27
C ASP A 385 14.88 27.59 -18.46
N GLN A 386 14.50 27.94 -17.23
CA GLN A 386 15.28 28.80 -16.35
C GLN A 386 16.22 27.98 -15.45
N ASN A 387 17.34 28.57 -15.06
CA ASN A 387 18.20 28.01 -14.02
C ASN A 387 17.63 28.41 -12.65
N LEU A 388 17.32 27.42 -11.82
CA LEU A 388 16.78 27.61 -10.47
C LEU A 388 17.90 27.51 -9.44
N ALA A 389 18.49 28.66 -9.09
CA ALA A 389 19.47 28.80 -8.02
C ALA A 389 18.87 29.57 -6.81
N PRO A 390 19.17 29.17 -5.56
CA PRO A 390 19.93 27.98 -5.17
C PRO A 390 19.19 26.69 -5.53
N GLY A 391 19.88 25.54 -5.46
CA GLY A 391 19.31 24.21 -5.72
C GLY A 391 18.14 23.86 -4.78
N PRO A 392 17.62 22.62 -4.84
CA PRO A 392 16.54 22.22 -3.95
C PRO A 392 16.96 22.34 -2.48
N PHE A 393 15.98 22.54 -1.60
CA PHE A 393 16.21 22.43 -0.16
C PHE A 393 16.78 21.04 0.14
N LEU A 394 17.69 20.95 1.10
CA LEU A 394 18.24 19.70 1.61
C LEU A 394 18.12 19.74 3.13
N ILE A 395 17.87 18.58 3.72
CA ILE A 395 17.89 18.44 5.17
C ILE A 395 19.33 18.68 5.63
N GLU A 396 19.44 19.49 6.68
CA GLU A 396 20.68 19.85 7.37
C GLU A 396 20.42 19.85 8.89
N PRO A 397 21.45 19.90 9.76
CA PRO A 397 21.25 19.86 11.21
C PRO A 397 20.25 20.88 11.74
N GLY A 398 20.21 22.10 11.16
CA GLY A 398 19.22 23.14 11.50
C GLY A 398 17.76 22.78 11.18
N THR A 399 17.50 21.67 10.48
CA THR A 399 16.15 21.13 10.28
C THR A 399 15.55 20.58 11.57
N ALA A 400 16.40 20.22 12.55
CA ALA A 400 15.97 19.81 13.88
C ALA A 400 15.11 20.91 14.54
N ALA A 401 13.95 20.50 15.05
CA ALA A 401 12.95 21.37 15.68
C ALA A 401 11.74 20.56 16.15
N ALA A 402 10.88 21.22 16.93
CA ALA A 402 9.47 20.89 17.00
C ALA A 402 8.73 21.39 15.73
N TRP A 403 7.89 20.53 15.18
CA TRP A 403 7.09 20.74 13.97
C TRP A 403 5.63 20.36 14.24
N GLY A 404 4.69 20.98 13.54
CA GLY A 404 3.28 20.61 13.63
C GLY A 404 2.44 21.19 12.50
N ASP A 405 1.22 20.66 12.34
CA ASP A 405 0.21 21.29 11.49
C ASP A 405 -0.54 22.35 12.30
N VAL A 406 -0.53 23.58 11.82
CA VAL A 406 -1.17 24.72 12.51
C VAL A 406 -2.68 24.56 12.68
N ASN A 407 -3.32 23.64 11.94
CA ASN A 407 -4.73 23.31 12.10
C ASN A 407 -4.96 22.13 13.04
N ARG A 408 -3.90 21.55 13.61
CA ARG A 408 -3.94 20.38 14.50
C ARG A 408 -3.16 20.64 15.79
N VAL A 409 -3.31 21.85 16.33
CA VAL A 409 -2.70 22.25 17.61
C VAL A 409 -3.15 21.27 18.70
N GLY A 410 -2.18 20.71 19.44
CA GLY A 410 -2.39 19.64 20.43
C GLY A 410 -1.70 18.32 20.07
N GLU A 411 -1.20 18.20 18.85
CA GLU A 411 -0.30 17.12 18.41
C GLU A 411 0.85 17.68 17.55
N GLY A 412 1.93 16.91 17.43
CA GLY A 412 3.09 17.35 16.67
C GLY A 412 4.27 16.42 16.77
N PHE A 413 5.40 16.91 16.26
CA PHE A 413 6.61 16.14 16.07
C PHE A 413 7.80 16.88 16.65
N ILE A 414 8.74 16.15 17.21
CA ILE A 414 10.07 16.64 17.55
C ILE A 414 11.02 15.85 16.67
N ILE A 415 11.72 16.56 15.79
CA ILE A 415 12.64 15.98 14.83
C ILE A 415 14.05 16.33 15.26
N GLU A 416 14.87 15.31 15.45
CA GLU A 416 16.29 15.44 15.75
C GLU A 416 17.10 14.87 14.59
N ILE A 417 18.10 15.63 14.12
CA ILE A 417 19.11 15.15 13.16
C ILE A 417 20.28 14.64 13.98
N ILE A 418 20.63 13.37 13.85
CA ILE A 418 21.69 12.74 14.66
C ILE A 418 22.96 12.45 13.85
N SER A 419 22.85 12.37 12.52
CA SER A 419 23.95 12.30 11.56
C SER A 419 23.50 12.89 10.22
N ASP A 420 24.41 12.95 9.23
CA ASP A 420 24.09 13.40 7.87
C ASP A 420 23.00 12.54 7.19
N ASP A 421 22.80 11.31 7.64
CA ASP A 421 21.92 10.30 7.03
C ASP A 421 20.86 9.71 7.98
N GLN A 422 20.80 10.14 9.24
CA GLN A 422 19.84 9.62 10.22
C GLN A 422 19.13 10.73 11.02
N ALA A 423 17.86 10.45 11.32
CA ALA A 423 17.03 11.30 12.17
C ALA A 423 16.24 10.45 13.18
N VAL A 424 15.84 11.09 14.27
CA VAL A 424 14.90 10.57 15.25
C VAL A 424 13.63 11.43 15.22
N MET A 425 12.47 10.77 15.27
CA MET A 425 11.18 11.41 15.41
C MET A 425 10.56 11.00 16.74
N PHE A 426 10.09 11.98 17.49
CA PHE A 426 9.12 11.80 18.56
C PHE A 426 7.79 12.40 18.10
N TRP A 427 6.72 11.64 18.15
CA TRP A 427 5.38 12.09 17.75
C TRP A 427 4.46 12.03 18.97
N PHE A 428 4.00 13.18 19.46
CA PHE A 428 2.98 13.28 20.50
C PHE A 428 1.60 13.49 19.85
N THR A 429 0.62 12.69 20.26
CA THR A 429 -0.76 12.73 19.75
C THR A 429 -1.70 12.08 20.77
N ASN A 430 -2.85 11.60 20.32
CA ASN A 430 -3.87 10.92 21.12
C ASN A 430 -4.16 9.53 20.53
N ASP A 431 -4.89 8.70 21.26
CA ASP A 431 -5.45 7.43 20.79
C ASP A 431 -6.91 7.61 20.29
N ASP A 432 -7.59 6.50 20.00
CA ASP A 432 -8.96 6.52 19.48
C ASP A 432 -10.00 6.88 20.56
N ASP A 433 -9.66 6.74 21.85
CA ASP A 433 -10.53 7.03 22.99
C ASP A 433 -10.25 8.43 23.59
N GLY A 434 -9.29 9.17 23.01
CA GLY A 434 -8.86 10.50 23.44
C GLY A 434 -7.89 10.51 24.61
N GLY A 435 -7.31 9.35 24.94
CA GLY A 435 -6.12 9.26 25.80
C GLY A 435 -4.88 9.74 25.04
N GLN A 436 -3.87 10.20 25.77
CA GLN A 436 -2.60 10.57 25.15
C GLN A 436 -1.88 9.33 24.58
N ASP A 437 -1.26 9.50 23.41
CA ASP A 437 -0.39 8.50 22.81
C ASP A 437 0.89 9.19 22.30
N TRP A 438 1.96 8.42 22.16
CA TRP A 438 3.19 8.90 21.58
C TRP A 438 3.95 7.78 20.89
N TYR A 439 4.70 8.16 19.85
CA TYR A 439 5.48 7.25 19.03
C TYR A 439 6.91 7.74 18.91
N ILE A 440 7.82 6.78 18.75
CA ILE A 440 9.22 7.06 18.43
C ILE A 440 9.62 6.33 17.16
N ALA A 441 10.53 6.91 16.39
CA ALA A 441 11.08 6.26 15.21
C ALA A 441 12.50 6.74 14.92
N VAL A 442 13.34 5.83 14.44
CA VAL A 442 14.63 6.17 13.83
C VAL A 442 14.50 5.95 12.32
N GLY A 443 14.94 6.94 11.55
CA GLY A 443 14.76 6.96 10.10
C GLY A 443 16.01 7.40 9.37
N THR A 444 15.94 7.33 8.04
CA THR A 444 17.03 7.73 7.15
C THR A 444 16.71 9.04 6.44
N ILE A 445 17.73 9.87 6.25
CA ILE A 445 17.67 11.12 5.49
C ILE A 445 18.17 10.86 4.07
N ASN A 446 17.43 11.33 3.06
CA ASN A 446 17.90 11.37 1.67
C ASN A 446 17.39 12.64 0.97
N GLY A 447 18.30 13.55 0.64
CA GLY A 447 17.97 14.86 0.08
C GLY A 447 17.12 15.70 1.04
N ASN A 448 15.88 15.99 0.67
CA ASN A 448 14.89 16.70 1.50
C ASN A 448 13.84 15.79 2.11
N ARG A 449 14.07 14.47 2.15
CA ARG A 449 13.12 13.49 2.67
C ARG A 449 13.68 12.71 3.85
N MET A 450 12.84 12.47 4.85
CA MET A 450 13.08 11.46 5.88
C MET A 450 12.07 10.32 5.72
N GLU A 451 12.56 9.09 5.82
CA GLU A 451 11.73 7.89 5.83
C GLU A 451 11.92 7.13 7.15
N PHE A 452 10.81 6.91 7.86
CA PHE A 452 10.71 6.16 9.12
C PHE A 452 9.92 4.88 8.85
N PRO A 453 10.58 3.77 8.47
CA PRO A 453 9.91 2.55 8.06
C PRO A 453 9.25 1.80 9.23
N GLU A 454 9.74 2.05 10.45
CA GLU A 454 9.24 1.45 11.68
C GLU A 454 8.95 2.56 12.69
N VAL A 455 7.67 2.89 12.82
CA VAL A 455 7.16 3.73 13.91
C VAL A 455 6.79 2.82 15.07
N LEU A 456 7.42 3.07 16.23
CA LEU A 456 7.30 2.25 17.42
C LEU A 456 6.33 2.89 18.41
N ARG A 457 5.51 2.05 19.01
CA ARG A 457 4.70 2.38 20.18
C ARG A 457 5.23 1.62 21.38
N VAL A 458 5.47 2.34 22.47
CA VAL A 458 5.97 1.77 23.72
C VAL A 458 4.80 1.45 24.66
N SER A 459 4.87 0.36 25.42
CA SER A 459 3.83 -0.02 26.39
C SER A 459 4.40 -0.84 27.53
N GLY A 460 3.63 -0.97 28.62
CA GLY A 460 3.95 -1.84 29.75
C GLY A 460 4.61 -1.14 30.94
N GLY A 461 5.02 0.13 30.78
CA GLY A 461 5.48 0.96 31.89
C GLY A 461 4.33 1.47 32.77
N VAL A 462 4.68 1.88 33.99
CA VAL A 462 3.83 2.57 34.97
C VAL A 462 4.65 3.70 35.59
N PHE A 463 4.02 4.82 35.95
CA PHE A 463 4.76 5.95 36.51
C PHE A 463 5.36 5.66 37.89
N GLY A 464 6.55 6.23 38.16
CA GLY A 464 7.11 6.33 39.52
C GLY A 464 7.93 5.12 39.97
N GLU A 465 8.05 4.92 41.28
CA GLU A 465 8.94 3.90 41.87
C GLU A 465 8.59 2.44 41.50
N ASP A 466 7.38 2.20 41.02
CA ASP A 466 6.91 0.88 40.58
C ASP A 466 7.30 0.57 39.11
N PHE A 467 8.00 1.48 38.42
CA PHE A 467 8.47 1.27 37.06
C PHE A 467 9.42 0.04 36.99
N ASP A 468 9.13 -0.89 36.08
CA ASP A 468 9.99 -2.02 35.77
C ASP A 468 10.33 -2.01 34.27
N PRO A 469 11.59 -1.70 33.88
CA PRO A 469 11.98 -1.66 32.47
C PRO A 469 11.80 -3.01 31.77
N ASN A 470 11.76 -4.13 32.49
CA ASN A 470 11.56 -5.45 31.89
C ASN A 470 10.13 -5.70 31.42
N LEU A 471 9.17 -4.86 31.83
CA LEU A 471 7.78 -4.92 31.37
C LEU A 471 7.55 -4.05 30.14
N VAL A 472 8.50 -3.19 29.80
CA VAL A 472 8.41 -2.31 28.63
C VAL A 472 8.58 -3.11 27.34
N THR A 473 7.70 -2.84 26.39
CA THR A 473 7.71 -3.45 25.07
C THR A 473 7.59 -2.39 23.99
N GLU A 474 8.39 -2.51 22.94
CA GLU A 474 8.30 -1.71 21.73
C GLU A 474 7.59 -2.51 20.64
N THR A 475 6.55 -1.95 20.04
CA THR A 475 5.81 -2.58 18.94
C THR A 475 5.84 -1.69 17.73
N VAL A 476 6.24 -2.25 16.57
CA VAL A 476 6.08 -1.57 15.28
C VAL A 476 4.58 -1.46 14.97
N VAL A 477 4.09 -0.22 14.89
CA VAL A 477 2.67 0.08 14.63
C VAL A 477 2.44 0.70 13.25
N GLY A 478 3.50 1.09 12.55
CA GLY A 478 3.36 1.72 11.25
C GLY A 478 4.63 2.33 10.69
N LYS A 479 4.45 3.34 9.83
CA LYS A 479 5.52 4.07 9.14
C LYS A 479 5.15 5.54 8.92
N ALA A 480 6.16 6.38 8.78
CA ALA A 480 6.01 7.80 8.47
C ALA A 480 7.04 8.26 7.43
N LYS A 481 6.67 9.27 6.64
CA LYS A 481 7.59 9.99 5.75
C LYS A 481 7.40 11.49 5.92
N PHE A 482 8.50 12.23 5.82
CA PHE A 482 8.50 13.69 5.84
C PHE A 482 9.24 14.19 4.61
N THR A 483 8.76 15.26 4.00
CA THR A 483 9.46 15.95 2.91
C THR A 483 9.45 17.45 3.17
N TRP A 484 10.63 18.06 3.19
CA TRP A 484 10.79 19.48 3.46
C TRP A 484 10.84 20.29 2.16
N THR A 485 10.13 21.41 2.18
CA THR A 485 10.11 22.37 1.08
C THR A 485 11.00 23.58 1.37
N ALA A 486 11.16 23.92 2.64
CA ALA A 486 12.05 24.97 3.10
C ALA A 486 12.37 24.78 4.59
N CYS A 487 13.09 25.75 5.16
CA CYS A 487 13.40 25.76 6.58
C CYS A 487 12.20 25.80 7.52
N ASP A 488 11.07 26.33 7.08
CA ASP A 488 9.88 26.58 7.90
C ASP A 488 8.66 25.78 7.43
N SER A 489 8.79 24.98 6.38
CA SER A 489 7.68 24.28 5.74
C SER A 489 8.06 22.89 5.22
N GLY A 490 7.09 21.98 5.32
CA GLY A 490 7.17 20.64 4.77
C GLY A 490 5.83 19.94 4.82
N PHE A 491 5.82 18.64 4.56
CA PHE A 491 4.65 17.80 4.72
C PHE A 491 5.03 16.42 5.23
N MET A 492 4.07 15.78 5.88
CA MET A 492 4.19 14.42 6.38
C MET A 492 3.09 13.55 5.78
N ASP A 493 3.42 12.29 5.56
CA ASP A 493 2.43 11.23 5.40
C ASP A 493 2.74 10.11 6.39
N TRP A 494 1.68 9.50 6.93
CA TRP A 494 1.80 8.43 7.90
C TRP A 494 0.81 7.31 7.63
N HIS A 495 1.16 6.12 8.10
CA HIS A 495 0.29 4.95 8.16
C HIS A 495 0.51 4.27 9.51
N ILE A 496 -0.51 4.27 10.37
CA ILE A 496 -0.51 3.62 11.69
C ILE A 496 -1.68 2.64 11.76
N GLY A 497 -1.42 1.36 12.00
CA GLY A 497 -2.45 0.31 11.95
C GLY A 497 -3.09 0.23 10.55
N ASN A 498 -4.41 0.45 10.48
CA ASN A 498 -5.15 0.53 9.20
C ASN A 498 -5.46 1.97 8.78
N ARG A 499 -4.96 2.97 9.53
CA ARG A 499 -5.24 4.39 9.32
C ARG A 499 -4.07 5.02 8.58
N ARG A 500 -4.38 5.99 7.73
CA ARG A 500 -3.42 6.81 7.00
C ARG A 500 -3.80 8.28 7.13
N GLY A 501 -2.83 9.16 7.00
CA GLY A 501 -3.10 10.59 6.97
C GLY A 501 -1.93 11.40 6.42
N ARG A 502 -2.20 12.68 6.19
CA ARG A 502 -1.21 13.66 5.75
C ARG A 502 -1.37 14.95 6.53
N GLN A 503 -0.25 15.64 6.72
CA GLN A 503 -0.19 16.90 7.45
C GLN A 503 0.71 17.89 6.73
N THR A 504 0.34 19.17 6.75
CA THR A 504 1.23 20.25 6.29
C THR A 504 1.97 20.77 7.50
N LEU A 505 3.29 20.79 7.45
CA LEU A 505 4.13 21.09 8.60
C LEU A 505 4.59 22.54 8.57
N SER A 506 4.51 23.16 9.75
CA SER A 506 5.16 24.42 10.07
C SER A 506 6.18 24.21 11.18
N ARG A 507 7.32 24.90 11.09
CA ARG A 507 8.32 24.90 12.17
C ARG A 507 7.76 25.65 13.38
N LEU A 508 7.85 25.04 14.55
CA LEU A 508 7.37 25.62 15.81
C LEU A 508 8.52 26.22 16.64
N THR A 509 9.72 25.63 16.58
CA THR A 509 10.87 26.06 17.40
C THR A 509 12.12 26.36 16.57
N THR A 510 13.07 27.07 17.16
CA THR A 510 14.41 27.27 16.59
C THR A 510 15.45 27.05 17.68
N ILE A 511 16.21 25.96 17.54
CA ILE A 511 17.21 25.54 18.50
C ILE A 511 18.42 26.47 18.42
N MET A 512 18.86 26.97 19.57
CA MET A 512 20.01 27.85 19.70
C MET A 512 21.27 27.17 19.15
N GLY A 513 21.92 27.82 18.19
CA GLY A 513 23.13 27.31 17.55
C GLY A 513 22.87 26.40 16.32
N LEU A 514 21.62 26.03 16.02
CA LEU A 514 21.23 25.22 14.86
C LEU A 514 20.24 25.96 13.96
N GLU A 515 20.69 27.03 13.32
CA GLU A 515 19.89 27.74 12.33
C GLU A 515 19.74 26.94 11.04
N CYS A 516 18.52 26.95 10.49
CA CYS A 516 18.29 26.48 9.13
C CYS A 516 18.49 27.62 8.11
N GLY A 517 19.23 27.32 7.05
CA GLY A 517 19.54 28.20 5.94
C GLY A 517 20.66 29.21 6.23
N LEU A 518 21.27 29.73 5.16
CA LEU A 518 22.38 30.70 5.23
C LEU A 518 21.98 32.10 4.70
N PRO A 519 22.57 33.20 5.22
CA PRO A 519 23.20 33.41 6.53
C PRO A 519 22.30 34.26 7.45
N LYS A 520 22.13 33.85 8.71
CA LYS A 520 21.55 34.70 9.77
C LYS A 520 22.61 34.98 10.84
N PRO A 521 22.71 36.20 11.38
CA PRO A 521 23.56 36.45 12.55
C PRO A 521 23.03 35.63 13.73
N LEU A 522 23.84 34.71 14.22
CA LEU A 522 23.51 33.89 15.38
C LEU A 522 23.40 34.77 16.64
N PRO A 523 22.37 34.61 17.48
CA PRO A 523 22.40 35.15 18.83
C PRO A 523 23.61 34.58 19.60
N PRO A 524 24.06 35.22 20.70
CA PRO A 524 25.11 34.66 21.55
C PRO A 524 24.73 33.24 21.99
N ILE A 525 25.50 32.25 21.55
CA ILE A 525 25.30 30.85 21.92
C ILE A 525 25.67 30.70 23.39
N ARG A 526 24.74 30.22 24.21
CA ARG A 526 25.01 29.85 25.60
C ARG A 526 25.53 28.42 25.68
N GLU A 527 26.26 28.09 26.74
CA GLU A 527 26.79 26.73 26.94
C GLU A 527 25.67 25.69 27.07
N GLU A 528 24.54 26.09 27.67
CA GLU A 528 23.37 25.23 27.84
C GLU A 528 22.77 24.79 26.49
N ALA A 529 23.05 25.49 25.38
CA ALA A 529 22.62 25.07 24.05
C ALA A 529 23.06 23.63 23.72
N LEU A 530 24.22 23.21 24.25
CA LEU A 530 24.75 21.85 24.12
C LEU A 530 23.88 20.79 24.80
N PHE A 531 22.92 21.17 25.65
CA PHE A 531 21.99 20.24 26.28
C PHE A 531 20.80 19.87 25.38
N SER A 532 20.64 20.53 24.23
CA SER A 532 19.57 20.17 23.29
C SER A 532 19.74 18.74 22.76
N GLY A 533 18.65 18.00 22.72
CA GLY A 533 18.57 16.58 22.35
C GLY A 533 17.74 15.75 23.33
N ALA A 534 17.73 14.44 23.13
CA ALA A 534 17.02 13.47 23.95
C ALA A 534 17.86 13.03 25.17
N TRP A 535 17.20 12.80 26.29
CA TRP A 535 17.77 12.38 27.57
C TRP A 535 16.91 11.28 28.20
N GLY A 536 17.53 10.37 28.96
CA GLY A 536 16.79 9.32 29.66
C GLY A 536 17.55 8.73 30.84
N ASP A 537 16.82 8.12 31.76
CA ASP A 537 17.38 7.36 32.88
C ASP A 537 17.41 5.87 32.49
N PRO A 538 18.59 5.21 32.43
CA PRO A 538 18.69 3.79 32.08
C PRO A 538 17.93 2.83 33.01
N THR A 539 17.56 3.28 34.21
CA THR A 539 16.70 2.50 35.12
C THR A 539 15.21 2.62 34.78
N HIS A 540 14.86 3.59 33.93
CA HIS A 540 13.51 3.86 33.43
C HIS A 540 13.46 3.72 31.89
N ASP A 541 14.12 2.71 31.33
CA ASP A 541 14.15 2.44 29.88
C ASP A 541 12.74 2.22 29.33
N GLY A 542 12.28 3.15 28.48
CA GLY A 542 10.88 3.29 28.06
C GLY A 542 10.27 4.67 28.33
N GLU A 543 10.94 5.50 29.13
CA GLU A 543 10.63 6.92 29.35
C GLU A 543 11.77 7.82 28.85
N GLY A 544 11.50 9.10 28.60
CA GLY A 544 12.55 10.03 28.22
C GLY A 544 12.11 11.46 28.01
N PHE A 545 13.09 12.34 27.98
CA PHE A 545 12.92 13.77 27.76
C PHE A 545 13.50 14.17 26.41
N THR A 546 12.91 15.14 25.75
CA THR A 546 13.57 15.91 24.67
C THR A 546 13.69 17.35 25.13
N VAL A 547 14.89 17.90 25.09
CA VAL A 547 15.19 19.27 25.52
C VAL A 547 15.60 20.09 24.31
N GLU A 548 15.07 21.30 24.18
CA GLU A 548 15.51 22.29 23.20
C GLU A 548 15.82 23.61 23.91
N ILE A 549 17.05 24.11 23.78
CA ILE A 549 17.36 25.49 24.17
C ILE A 549 17.04 26.39 22.98
N LEU A 550 16.13 27.34 23.18
CA LEU A 550 15.60 28.18 22.12
C LEU A 550 16.40 29.48 21.96
N ASN A 551 16.39 30.06 20.76
CA ASN A 551 17.13 31.28 20.44
C ASN A 551 16.79 32.51 21.30
N ASP A 552 15.62 32.56 21.91
CA ASP A 552 15.22 33.63 22.81
C ASP A 552 15.77 33.46 24.24
N GLY A 553 16.49 32.37 24.50
CA GLY A 553 17.11 32.06 25.79
C GLY A 553 16.22 31.26 26.74
N THR A 554 15.04 30.80 26.29
CA THR A 554 14.19 29.87 27.03
C THR A 554 14.57 28.41 26.75
N ALA A 555 14.11 27.50 27.60
CA ALA A 555 14.20 26.07 27.38
C ALA A 555 12.81 25.49 27.12
N LEU A 556 12.69 24.56 26.19
CA LEU A 556 11.50 23.74 25.96
C LEU A 556 11.83 22.29 26.33
N VAL A 557 10.90 21.63 27.01
CA VAL A 557 11.01 20.21 27.32
C VAL A 557 9.72 19.50 26.90
N PHE A 558 9.86 18.31 26.35
CA PHE A 558 8.82 17.30 26.35
C PHE A 558 9.28 16.10 27.16
N TRP A 559 8.37 15.48 27.91
CA TRP A 559 8.61 14.29 28.69
C TRP A 559 7.61 13.22 28.30
N PHE A 560 8.11 12.11 27.76
CA PHE A 560 7.35 10.93 27.38
C PHE A 560 7.45 9.87 28.49
N SER A 561 6.31 9.47 29.05
CA SER A 561 6.23 8.58 30.20
C SER A 561 4.86 7.87 30.24
N PHE A 562 4.47 7.38 31.41
CA PHE A 562 3.22 6.68 31.68
C PHE A 562 2.45 7.37 32.80
N GLY A 563 1.18 7.00 32.96
CA GLY A 563 0.39 7.32 34.15
C GLY A 563 0.54 6.25 35.24
N PRO A 564 0.04 6.51 36.46
CA PRO A 564 -0.07 5.50 37.51
C PRO A 564 -0.93 4.29 37.13
N ASP A 565 -1.77 4.43 36.11
CA ASP A 565 -2.61 3.40 35.51
C ASP A 565 -1.93 2.65 34.35
N GLY A 566 -0.71 3.05 33.97
CA GLY A 566 0.06 2.48 32.87
C GLY A 566 -0.34 2.96 31.49
N HIS A 567 -1.28 3.91 31.37
CA HIS A 567 -1.56 4.57 30.10
C HIS A 567 -0.38 5.48 29.72
N ARG A 568 -0.06 5.58 28.43
CA ARG A 568 0.97 6.50 27.97
C ARG A 568 0.56 7.95 28.25
N ARG A 569 1.54 8.76 28.64
CA ARG A 569 1.36 10.19 28.89
C ARG A 569 2.53 10.96 28.30
N TRP A 570 2.26 12.19 27.91
CA TRP A 570 3.29 13.15 27.55
C TRP A 570 3.02 14.50 28.21
N TYR A 571 4.11 15.14 28.60
CA TYR A 571 4.12 16.44 29.28
C TYR A 571 5.03 17.38 28.53
N PHE A 572 4.78 18.68 28.65
CA PHE A 572 5.62 19.69 28.03
C PHE A 572 5.66 20.97 28.86
N GLY A 573 6.71 21.76 28.70
CA GLY A 573 6.84 23.02 29.41
C GLY A 573 7.87 23.93 28.78
N ILE A 574 7.65 25.24 28.92
CA ILE A 574 8.62 26.27 28.57
C ILE A 574 9.17 26.87 29.86
N GLY A 575 10.48 26.82 30.03
CA GLY A 575 11.19 27.18 31.25
C GLY A 575 12.23 28.26 31.03
N GLU A 576 12.75 28.76 32.16
CA GLU A 576 13.84 29.73 32.20
C GLU A 576 15.17 29.02 32.52
N ILE A 577 16.27 29.60 32.03
CA ILE A 577 17.63 29.17 32.37
C ILE A 577 18.14 30.08 33.49
N THR A 578 18.43 29.51 34.65
CA THR A 578 18.91 30.27 35.81
C THR A 578 20.37 30.72 35.64
N ASP A 579 20.83 31.63 36.51
CA ASP A 579 22.21 32.12 36.49
C ASP A 579 23.26 31.01 36.76
N ASP A 580 22.85 29.92 37.42
CA ASP A 580 23.68 28.73 37.69
C ASP A 580 23.52 27.61 36.64
N GLY A 581 22.80 27.87 35.54
CA GLY A 581 22.70 26.96 34.39
C GLY A 581 21.61 25.89 34.47
N ARG A 582 20.76 25.91 35.51
CA ARG A 582 19.63 24.99 35.65
C ARG A 582 18.46 25.41 34.78
N LEU A 583 17.74 24.42 34.24
CA LEU A 583 16.53 24.64 33.45
C LEU A 583 15.32 24.45 34.37
N VAL A 584 14.56 25.52 34.61
CA VAL A 584 13.45 25.52 35.57
C VAL A 584 12.11 25.73 34.85
N PHE A 585 11.24 24.74 34.94
CA PHE A 585 9.90 24.71 34.35
C PHE A 585 8.87 24.76 35.47
N ASN A 586 8.35 25.96 35.76
CA ASN A 586 7.34 26.17 36.81
C ASN A 586 5.93 25.74 36.39
N ASP A 587 5.71 25.52 35.10
CA ASP A 587 4.43 25.15 34.52
C ASP A 587 4.64 24.05 33.49
N MET A 588 4.68 22.81 33.98
CA MET A 588 4.57 21.62 33.14
C MET A 588 3.09 21.36 32.85
N LEU A 589 2.77 21.17 31.58
CA LEU A 589 1.44 20.97 31.05
C LEU A 589 1.30 19.54 30.53
N THR A 590 0.06 19.06 30.52
CA THR A 590 -0.41 17.85 29.82
C THR A 590 -1.65 18.23 29.02
N THR A 591 -2.14 17.32 28.17
CA THR A 591 -3.37 17.56 27.42
C THR A 591 -4.41 16.48 27.72
N VAL A 592 -5.67 16.88 27.62
CA VAL A 592 -6.81 15.97 27.57
C VAL A 592 -7.68 16.30 26.37
N GLY A 593 -8.36 15.28 25.85
CA GLY A 593 -9.20 15.42 24.67
C GLY A 593 -8.43 15.35 23.35
N GLY A 594 -9.12 15.61 22.25
CA GLY A 594 -8.68 15.23 20.90
C GLY A 594 -8.78 13.72 20.66
N VAL A 595 -8.65 13.30 19.40
CA VAL A 595 -8.65 11.88 18.99
C VAL A 595 -7.65 11.68 17.87
N PHE A 596 -7.09 10.48 17.74
CA PHE A 596 -6.15 10.20 16.66
C PHE A 596 -6.79 10.37 15.27
N GLY A 597 -5.98 10.80 14.29
CA GLY A 597 -6.28 10.73 12.87
C GLY A 597 -7.27 11.76 12.32
N ALA A 598 -8.10 11.36 11.36
CA ALA A 598 -8.88 12.28 10.52
C ALA A 598 -9.96 13.08 11.28
N ASP A 599 -10.44 12.55 12.41
CA ASP A 599 -11.50 13.16 13.23
C ASP A 599 -10.96 14.10 14.31
N PHE A 600 -9.63 14.34 14.35
CA PHE A 600 -9.02 15.30 15.29
C PHE A 600 -9.60 16.71 15.09
N ASP A 601 -10.06 17.31 16.18
CA ASP A 601 -10.46 18.72 16.26
C ASP A 601 -9.58 19.43 17.31
N PRO A 602 -8.81 20.48 16.95
CA PRO A 602 -8.00 21.21 17.91
C PRO A 602 -8.82 21.89 19.03
N ASN A 603 -10.12 22.12 18.84
CA ASN A 603 -10.98 22.72 19.88
C ASN A 603 -11.35 21.73 20.99
N ASP A 604 -11.14 20.43 20.77
CA ASP A 604 -11.37 19.39 21.77
C ASP A 604 -10.17 19.20 22.71
N VAL A 605 -9.04 19.83 22.42
CA VAL A 605 -7.81 19.72 23.20
C VAL A 605 -7.78 20.80 24.29
N GLU A 606 -7.66 20.37 25.54
CA GLU A 606 -7.48 21.24 26.71
C GLU A 606 -6.08 21.02 27.32
N GLU A 607 -5.34 22.09 27.53
CA GLU A 607 -4.07 22.07 28.28
C GLU A 607 -4.36 22.15 29.79
N VAL A 608 -3.75 21.22 30.54
CA VAL A 608 -3.94 21.08 31.98
C VAL A 608 -2.58 21.19 32.67
N HIS A 609 -2.52 22.00 33.73
CA HIS A 609 -1.34 22.09 34.58
C HIS A 609 -1.08 20.76 35.29
N TRP A 610 0.10 20.18 35.04
CA TRP A 610 0.56 18.92 35.61
C TRP A 610 1.47 19.12 36.82
N GLY A 611 2.34 20.14 36.81
CA GLY A 611 3.27 20.39 37.93
C GLY A 611 4.51 21.17 37.54
N THR A 612 5.66 20.83 38.13
CA THR A 612 6.96 21.47 37.87
C THR A 612 8.04 20.45 37.50
N LEU A 613 9.08 20.92 36.81
CA LEU A 613 10.28 20.18 36.48
C LEU A 613 11.52 21.08 36.61
N GLU A 614 12.60 20.56 37.18
CA GLU A 614 13.94 21.17 37.17
C GLU A 614 14.94 20.17 36.57
N LEU A 615 15.70 20.62 35.57
CA LEU A 615 16.80 19.87 34.97
C LEU A 615 18.14 20.53 35.32
N ASP A 616 19.02 19.79 36.01
CA ASP A 616 20.41 20.16 36.28
C ASP A 616 21.31 19.25 35.45
N LEU A 617 21.75 19.74 34.28
CA LEU A 617 22.38 18.95 33.23
C LEU A 617 23.85 19.34 33.04
N ALA A 618 24.66 18.34 32.75
CA ALA A 618 26.02 18.46 32.24
C ALA A 618 26.24 17.47 31.10
N CYS A 619 27.32 17.60 30.32
CA CYS A 619 27.53 16.74 29.16
C CYS A 619 27.68 15.24 29.46
N ASP A 620 28.03 14.86 30.69
CA ASP A 620 28.15 13.46 31.13
C ASP A 620 26.92 12.90 31.85
N GLY A 621 25.90 13.73 32.09
CA GLY A 621 24.68 13.35 32.79
C GLY A 621 24.09 14.49 33.61
N GLY A 622 22.99 14.23 34.30
CA GLY A 622 22.32 15.22 35.12
C GLY A 622 21.21 14.63 35.97
N THR A 623 20.41 15.52 36.54
CA THR A 623 19.21 15.13 37.30
C THR A 623 17.97 15.84 36.76
N ALA A 624 16.86 15.10 36.74
CA ALA A 624 15.53 15.63 36.46
C ALA A 624 14.70 15.50 37.74
N THR A 625 14.29 16.62 38.34
CA THR A 625 13.50 16.65 39.58
C THR A 625 12.11 17.21 39.29
N TYR A 626 11.06 16.49 39.65
CA TYR A 626 9.68 16.88 39.35
C TYR A 626 8.80 16.90 40.61
N ASP A 627 7.73 17.70 40.56
CA ASP A 627 6.66 17.74 41.57
C ASP A 627 5.31 17.96 40.87
N SER A 628 4.47 16.93 40.87
CA SER A 628 3.17 16.94 40.20
C SER A 628 2.04 17.28 41.17
N VAL A 629 1.09 18.08 40.67
CA VAL A 629 -0.17 18.36 41.36
C VAL A 629 -1.29 17.38 40.99
N GLU A 630 -1.07 16.55 39.96
CA GLU A 630 -2.01 15.51 39.53
C GLU A 630 -1.97 14.31 40.50
N GLU A 631 -3.15 13.81 40.88
CA GLU A 631 -3.25 12.71 41.84
C GLU A 631 -2.56 11.45 41.31
N GLY A 632 -1.70 10.85 42.14
CA GLY A 632 -1.00 9.60 41.84
C GLY A 632 0.44 9.75 41.33
N PHE A 633 0.87 10.94 40.93
CA PHE A 633 2.24 11.19 40.41
C PHE A 633 3.23 11.60 41.51
N GLY A 634 2.86 12.55 42.38
CA GLY A 634 3.72 13.03 43.46
C GLY A 634 5.01 13.71 42.97
N SER A 635 6.09 13.58 43.75
CA SER A 635 7.39 14.20 43.46
C SER A 635 8.50 13.16 43.38
N GLY A 636 9.49 13.38 42.53
CA GLY A 636 10.60 12.43 42.35
C GLY A 636 11.83 13.03 41.68
N GLN A 637 12.85 12.19 41.50
CA GLN A 637 14.10 12.55 40.82
C GLN A 637 14.60 11.36 39.97
N GLN A 638 15.03 11.64 38.74
CA GLN A 638 15.68 10.68 37.83
C GLN A 638 17.13 11.11 37.54
N ASN A 639 18.02 10.13 37.36
CA ASN A 639 19.41 10.38 36.93
C ASN A 639 19.48 10.20 35.42
N VAL A 640 19.56 11.30 34.68
CA VAL A 640 19.40 11.30 33.23
C VAL A 640 20.75 11.40 32.52
N PHE A 641 20.83 10.75 31.37
CA PHE A 641 21.98 10.77 30.47
C PHE A 641 21.54 11.15 29.07
N LYS A 642 22.41 11.85 28.35
CA LYS A 642 22.13 12.27 26.98
C LYS A 642 22.11 11.06 26.04
N LEU A 643 21.03 10.92 25.28
CA LEU A 643 20.77 9.82 24.35
C LEU A 643 21.14 10.19 22.91
N THR A 644 20.94 11.44 22.51
CA THR A 644 21.24 11.93 21.16
C THR A 644 22.19 13.13 21.18
N ASN A 645 23.03 13.23 20.15
CA ASN A 645 23.86 14.40 19.93
C ASN A 645 23.48 15.03 18.59
N LEU A 646 23.09 16.29 18.61
CA LEU A 646 22.76 17.04 17.41
C LEU A 646 24.06 17.56 16.77
N PRO A 647 24.35 17.27 15.49
CA PRO A 647 25.54 17.78 14.82
C PRO A 647 25.62 19.31 14.89
N GLY A 648 26.75 19.84 15.38
CA GLY A 648 26.95 21.27 15.67
C GLY A 648 26.66 21.69 17.11
N LEU A 649 26.08 20.81 17.94
CA LEU A 649 25.85 20.99 19.39
C LEU A 649 26.40 19.80 20.18
N GLU A 650 27.55 19.27 19.79
CA GLU A 650 28.16 18.13 20.47
C GLU A 650 28.52 18.49 21.91
N CYS A 651 27.96 17.74 22.86
CA CYS A 651 28.26 17.88 24.28
C CYS A 651 29.31 16.83 24.66
N THR A 652 30.54 17.24 24.97
CA THR A 652 31.60 16.34 25.44
C THR A 652 31.98 16.65 26.89
N PRO A 653 32.18 15.62 27.75
CA PRO A 653 32.57 15.79 29.16
C PRO A 653 33.87 16.57 29.40
#